data_AF-A0A9Q8SPE7-F1
#
_entry.id   AF-A0A9Q8SPE7-F1
#
_cell.length_a   1.000
_cell.length_b   1.000
_cell.length_c   1.000
_cell.angle_alpha   90.00
_cell.angle_beta   90.00
_cell.angle_gamma   90.00
#
_symmetry.space_group_name_H-M   'P 1'
#
loop_
_entity.id
_entity.type
_entity.pdbx_description
1 polymer ?
#
loop_
_entity_poly.entity_id
_entity_poly.type
_entity_poly.pdbx_seq_one_letter_code
_entity_poly.pdbx_strand_id
1 'polypeptide(L)'
;MQNLTPEPPAPMPRQPPQPLARVLAADEVVPTVQRVLAIQRAARENAVASITPPEATFANTIGPFLRADDETLGETGSFSVLRFSGPDKATAEAIEEGMRLWSVSTAERLRMKGVYELVNAVKERDEEGLGDEEKRIVRDLWLDYRGAGHGVLDEEGIRVYLERRERLEELKRVFRKNLYKGSGGLWLTEAELEGTPREEIKRWKFGREDVLEERGKRFVTLERADYDAVLRYARDSETRRRVYVAFDNRFPENVPLYKEMLVLRDQNARMLGYGNHAEFRIERRVAPSTGWVEEFLGRLRKGLEPRGREEMARIVDRKRNELGIVREEKDKEEGRILPWDFEYYTRLLEEEVDVDQEKISEYFPLNHTLLAMLGLFSEFLGFEFEPVPKSDLVGKIWDKGVQVWAVWEGRGERKGEFVGYLYADVLWREGKYRTACNINLQCGYLKEDGTRVYPATVLMCAFQPPTAASCALLKHREVVILFHELGHGLHDLVSRTKHTRFHGTRVAPDFGEAPSTMLEKWCWMPEELVKMGRHYTRVDPAYMAKWKEDHGDGEEPPQEKMLKELAENLVQSRELNRGLWFLRQLVFARFDMMVNNQESTEALRKLDEVKLYNDLQDSMTLRPNPDKRGYGLVHSTHLIELYDAGYYAYMSADLPPQSAQAYAASFFESCFAKDPRSPEAWDRYRRGILEYGGSRDEMETMKEFLGREPGPDALLRSLGLLEGDGSDSHGTTIFGISSRQDLELRLKLVLESSADLLVLRLLRFNGKQITYRIQYVAQQPIFWGNRELRPHLDTRLDRVTFVIDSIFFMFSWSSSYWGHHQILKRYDQVVNMKSIIVAFVGLISFVVAQRCNADNCARRVTGTFRAAGVPDVTSRGLDCSSYMQTTVIPDTFTSTVTTTIYTDNIPLTPTTTFSQSTTRAPITQSPTSVPSYAAVSCTSTSAYSSACSCWGYTPSITTLPAPVATVTATQYANPGCRGARDCPFDGVNLYQCPGGGGKLCTCLREADRNLDEPSRRHVCVESKGCNEVRTCTSSSSCSAGEACVWNYCCERQRRRICLKFAPLACGNPTLPRNIFEERREVDVLRETIEGRCVGE
;
A
#
# COMPACT_ATOMS: atom_id res chain seq x y z
N MET A 1 -55.68 10.93 24.83
CA MET A 1 -54.60 11.85 25.25
C MET A 1 -53.95 11.24 26.48
N GLN A 2 -52.68 10.87 26.40
CA GLN A 2 -51.83 10.61 27.56
C GLN A 2 -50.70 11.63 27.51
N ASN A 3 -50.25 12.10 28.67
CA ASN A 3 -49.28 13.20 28.74
C ASN A 3 -47.89 12.69 28.36
N LEU A 4 -47.43 13.08 27.16
CA LEU A 4 -46.00 13.13 26.89
C LEU A 4 -45.40 14.21 27.79
N THR A 5 -44.67 13.82 28.83
CA THR A 5 -43.69 14.71 29.44
C THR A 5 -42.70 15.12 28.36
N PRO A 6 -42.45 16.42 28.12
CA PRO A 6 -41.44 16.82 27.15
C PRO A 6 -40.09 16.25 27.58
N GLU A 7 -39.32 15.74 26.62
CA GLU A 7 -37.92 15.39 26.87
C GLU A 7 -37.18 16.63 27.40
N PRO A 8 -36.25 16.46 28.37
CA PRO A 8 -35.44 17.58 28.81
C PRO A 8 -34.68 18.15 27.59
N PRO A 9 -34.60 19.48 27.44
CA PRO A 9 -33.87 20.06 26.32
C PRO A 9 -32.44 19.54 26.33
N ALA A 10 -31.95 19.13 25.16
CA ALA A 10 -30.57 18.66 25.02
C ALA A 10 -29.60 19.69 25.62
N PRO A 11 -28.61 19.26 26.44
CA PRO A 11 -27.64 20.19 27.01
C PRO A 11 -26.97 20.97 25.88
N MET A 12 -26.73 22.26 26.08
CA MET A 12 -26.05 23.07 25.06
C MET A 12 -24.66 22.45 24.79
N PRO A 13 -24.25 22.33 23.50
CA PRO A 13 -22.97 21.73 23.15
C PRO A 13 -21.82 22.36 23.93
N ARG A 14 -20.91 21.53 24.45
CA ARG A 14 -19.73 22.02 25.15
C ARG A 14 -18.81 22.66 24.14
N GLN A 15 -18.50 23.94 24.34
CA GLN A 15 -17.53 24.64 23.50
C GLN A 15 -16.12 24.12 23.78
N PRO A 16 -15.42 23.49 22.81
CA PRO A 16 -14.07 23.00 23.03
C PRO A 16 -13.08 24.16 23.25
N PRO A 17 -12.05 24.00 24.10
CA PRO A 17 -11.05 25.03 24.35
C PRO A 17 -10.11 25.28 23.13
N GLN A 18 -10.18 24.43 22.12
CA GLN A 18 -9.38 24.49 20.89
C GLN A 18 -10.30 24.34 19.67
N PRO A 19 -10.21 25.21 18.65
CA PRO A 19 -10.98 25.06 17.41
C PRO A 19 -10.54 23.83 16.60
N LEU A 20 -11.39 23.38 15.68
CA LEU A 20 -11.04 22.36 14.69
C LEU A 20 -9.79 22.79 13.89
N ALA A 21 -8.88 21.84 13.67
CA ALA A 21 -7.69 22.01 12.84
C ALA A 21 -8.08 22.50 11.43
N ARG A 22 -7.23 23.31 10.80
CA ARG A 22 -7.45 23.78 9.44
C ARG A 22 -7.01 22.72 8.44
N VAL A 23 -7.82 22.50 7.40
CA VAL A 23 -7.41 21.78 6.19
C VAL A 23 -6.98 22.80 5.13
N LEU A 24 -5.86 22.55 4.46
CA LEU A 24 -5.32 23.43 3.41
C LEU A 24 -6.08 23.25 2.09
N ALA A 25 -6.30 24.34 1.35
CA ALA A 25 -6.69 24.27 -0.06
C ALA A 25 -5.47 23.92 -0.95
N ALA A 26 -5.71 23.41 -2.17
CA ALA A 26 -4.66 22.92 -3.08
C ALA A 26 -3.59 23.98 -3.40
N ASP A 27 -3.99 25.24 -3.59
CA ASP A 27 -3.13 26.38 -3.83
C ASP A 27 -2.36 26.85 -2.57
N GLU A 28 -2.83 26.49 -1.37
CA GLU A 28 -2.17 26.79 -0.10
C GLU A 28 -1.14 25.73 0.32
N VAL A 29 -1.22 24.50 -0.22
CA VAL A 29 -0.33 23.38 0.14
C VAL A 29 1.15 23.73 -0.06
N VAL A 30 1.55 24.14 -1.27
CA VAL A 30 2.97 24.39 -1.59
C VAL A 30 3.52 25.63 -0.83
N PRO A 31 2.83 26.79 -0.80
CA PRO A 31 3.26 27.94 0.03
C PRO A 31 3.36 27.61 1.53
N THR A 32 2.45 26.78 2.05
CA THR A 32 2.49 26.34 3.45
C THR A 32 3.70 25.45 3.72
N VAL A 33 3.95 24.43 2.89
CA VAL A 33 5.15 23.58 3.00
C VAL A 33 6.43 24.42 2.92
N GLN A 34 6.51 25.39 1.99
CA GLN A 34 7.66 26.29 1.88
C GLN A 34 7.88 27.10 3.16
N ARG A 35 6.82 27.68 3.76
CA ARG A 35 6.94 28.43 5.02
C ARG A 35 7.31 27.54 6.21
N VAL A 36 6.69 26.36 6.35
CA VAL A 36 6.99 25.41 7.42
C VAL A 36 8.47 25.00 7.37
N LEU A 37 8.97 24.62 6.19
CA LEU A 37 10.37 24.25 6.00
C LEU A 37 11.32 25.44 6.20
N ALA A 38 10.90 26.68 5.88
CA ALA A 38 11.68 27.89 6.16
C ALA A 38 11.78 28.20 7.66
N ILE A 39 10.69 28.07 8.43
CA ILE A 39 10.70 28.24 9.91
C ILE A 39 11.61 27.19 10.55
N GLN A 40 11.43 25.92 10.18
CA GLN A 40 12.22 24.79 10.66
C GLN A 40 13.71 24.91 10.30
N ARG A 41 14.05 25.51 9.14
CA ARG A 41 15.42 25.80 8.73
C ARG A 41 16.01 26.96 9.53
N ALA A 42 15.31 28.09 9.62
CA ALA A 42 15.78 29.29 10.30
C ALA A 42 16.11 29.03 11.77
N ALA A 43 15.32 28.21 12.47
CA ALA A 43 15.62 27.80 13.85
C ALA A 43 16.99 27.10 13.97
N ARG A 44 17.37 26.29 12.97
CA ARG A 44 18.61 25.50 12.93
C ARG A 44 19.80 26.34 12.43
N GLU A 45 19.59 27.22 11.46
CA GLU A 45 20.61 28.16 10.98
C GLU A 45 20.96 29.23 12.03
N ASN A 46 19.96 29.78 12.74
CA ASN A 46 20.18 30.73 13.83
C ASN A 46 21.00 30.12 14.98
N ALA A 47 20.69 28.89 15.40
CA ALA A 47 21.44 28.22 16.46
C ALA A 47 22.93 28.06 16.08
N VAL A 48 23.23 27.65 14.84
CA VAL A 48 24.62 27.54 14.33
C VAL A 48 25.30 28.90 14.20
N ALA A 49 24.56 29.98 13.94
CA ALA A 49 25.10 31.33 13.84
C ALA A 49 25.33 32.03 15.19
N SER A 50 24.65 31.61 16.27
CA SER A 50 24.65 32.34 17.55
C SER A 50 25.07 31.54 18.79
N ILE A 51 25.43 30.26 18.66
CA ILE A 51 25.78 29.38 19.78
C ILE A 51 27.07 28.62 19.42
N THR A 52 28.07 28.60 20.32
CA THR A 52 29.22 27.70 20.18
C THR A 52 29.01 26.38 20.94
N PRO A 53 29.66 25.26 20.55
CA PRO A 53 29.44 23.97 21.21
C PRO A 53 29.59 23.97 22.75
N PRO A 54 30.56 24.67 23.38
CA PRO A 54 30.63 24.77 24.85
C PRO A 54 29.41 25.46 25.51
N GLU A 55 28.76 26.37 24.78
CA GLU A 55 27.58 27.13 25.22
C GLU A 55 26.26 26.39 24.96
N ALA A 56 26.28 25.29 24.19
CA ALA A 56 25.08 24.56 23.80
C ALA A 56 24.38 23.91 25.00
N THR A 57 23.08 24.14 25.11
CA THR A 57 22.16 23.57 26.10
C THR A 57 20.91 23.04 25.42
N PHE A 58 20.15 22.17 26.08
CA PHE A 58 18.84 21.76 25.56
C PHE A 58 17.95 23.00 25.30
N ALA A 59 17.92 23.94 26.24
CA ALA A 59 17.05 25.11 26.18
C ALA A 59 17.42 26.12 25.07
N ASN A 60 18.71 26.33 24.78
CA ASN A 60 19.14 27.29 23.76
C ASN A 60 19.30 26.67 22.36
N THR A 61 19.57 25.36 22.25
CA THR A 61 19.86 24.69 20.98
C THR A 61 18.68 23.85 20.50
N ILE A 62 18.16 22.94 21.34
CA ILE A 62 17.13 21.97 20.92
C ILE A 62 15.72 22.55 21.09
N GLY A 63 15.47 23.31 22.16
CA GLY A 63 14.20 24.01 22.40
C GLY A 63 13.69 24.83 21.21
N PRO A 64 14.51 25.65 20.53
CA PRO A 64 14.11 26.34 19.31
C PRO A 64 13.71 25.41 18.16
N PHE A 65 14.34 24.24 18.02
CA PHE A 65 13.96 23.26 16.99
C PHE A 65 12.60 22.64 17.32
N LEU A 66 12.38 22.30 18.60
CA LEU A 66 11.12 21.74 19.07
C LEU A 66 9.97 22.74 18.92
N ARG A 67 10.14 24.01 19.30
CA ARG A 67 9.11 25.03 19.06
C ARG A 67 8.78 25.18 17.58
N ALA A 68 9.77 25.22 16.70
CA ALA A 68 9.56 25.29 15.26
C ALA A 68 8.80 24.07 14.71
N ASP A 69 9.13 22.86 15.18
CA ASP A 69 8.46 21.62 14.78
C ASP A 69 7.04 21.50 15.41
N ASP A 70 6.85 21.95 16.66
CA ASP A 70 5.59 21.92 17.43
C ASP A 70 4.56 22.95 16.90
N GLU A 71 4.97 24.21 16.69
CA GLU A 71 4.12 25.30 16.16
C GLU A 71 3.65 25.06 14.72
N THR A 72 4.47 24.38 13.90
CA THR A 72 4.14 24.08 12.49
C THR A 72 3.40 22.75 12.30
N LEU A 73 3.08 22.03 13.39
CA LEU A 73 2.57 20.68 13.25
C LEU A 73 1.17 20.62 12.61
N GLY A 74 0.19 21.42 13.03
CA GLY A 74 -1.19 21.29 12.52
C GLY A 74 -1.28 21.46 10.99
N GLU A 75 -0.36 22.25 10.43
CA GLU A 75 -0.20 22.47 8.99
C GLU A 75 0.45 21.25 8.32
N THR A 76 1.47 20.67 8.97
CA THR A 76 2.11 19.40 8.58
C THR A 76 1.13 18.21 8.67
N GLY A 77 0.20 18.23 9.63
CA GLY A 77 -0.88 17.26 9.79
C GLY A 77 -1.89 17.36 8.66
N SER A 78 -2.32 18.57 8.28
CA SER A 78 -3.16 18.74 7.08
C SER A 78 -2.47 18.26 5.82
N PHE A 79 -1.18 18.56 5.64
CA PHE A 79 -0.39 18.04 4.52
C PHE A 79 -0.36 16.49 4.53
N SER A 80 -0.18 15.90 5.70
CA SER A 80 -0.18 14.44 5.88
C SER A 80 -1.51 13.79 5.55
N VAL A 81 -2.64 14.38 5.94
CA VAL A 81 -3.98 13.87 5.60
C VAL A 81 -4.26 13.96 4.09
N LEU A 82 -3.96 15.11 3.47
CA LEU A 82 -4.20 15.32 2.03
C LEU A 82 -3.33 14.41 1.15
N ARG A 83 -2.18 13.94 1.64
CA ARG A 83 -1.35 12.92 0.97
C ARG A 83 -2.02 11.55 0.82
N PHE A 84 -2.93 11.18 1.73
CA PHE A 84 -3.66 9.91 1.64
C PHE A 84 -5.11 10.09 1.16
N SER A 85 -5.69 11.30 1.30
CA SER A 85 -7.13 11.51 1.13
C SER A 85 -7.52 12.80 0.39
N GLY A 86 -6.59 13.42 -0.35
CA GLY A 86 -6.83 14.62 -1.15
C GLY A 86 -8.08 14.49 -2.05
N PRO A 87 -8.94 15.52 -2.12
CA PRO A 87 -10.25 15.40 -2.76
C PRO A 87 -10.20 15.49 -4.29
N ASP A 88 -9.12 16.04 -4.87
CA ASP A 88 -9.01 16.32 -6.29
C ASP A 88 -7.57 16.21 -6.81
N LYS A 89 -7.43 16.30 -8.13
CA LYS A 89 -6.14 16.21 -8.83
C LYS A 89 -5.19 17.38 -8.51
N ALA A 90 -5.70 18.60 -8.36
CA ALA A 90 -4.86 19.77 -8.10
C ALA A 90 -4.20 19.66 -6.71
N THR A 91 -4.94 19.12 -5.74
CA THR A 91 -4.41 18.77 -4.41
C THR A 91 -3.34 17.69 -4.54
N ALA A 92 -3.55 16.64 -5.32
CA ALA A 92 -2.55 15.58 -5.51
C ALA A 92 -1.24 16.10 -6.15
N GLU A 93 -1.33 16.93 -7.18
CA GLU A 93 -0.17 17.57 -7.83
C GLU A 93 0.56 18.52 -6.86
N ALA A 94 -0.17 19.30 -6.05
CA ALA A 94 0.42 20.17 -5.03
C ALA A 94 1.09 19.39 -3.89
N ILE A 95 0.55 18.24 -3.50
CA ILE A 95 1.17 17.35 -2.50
C ILE A 95 2.42 16.67 -3.08
N GLU A 96 2.47 16.29 -4.36
CA GLU A 96 3.68 15.73 -4.99
C GLU A 96 4.85 16.72 -4.94
N GLU A 97 4.61 17.99 -5.31
CA GLU A 97 5.60 19.06 -5.17
C GLU A 97 5.97 19.33 -3.70
N GLY A 98 4.99 19.33 -2.79
CA GLY A 98 5.25 19.45 -1.35
C GLY A 98 6.14 18.32 -0.80
N MET A 99 5.92 17.07 -1.23
CA MET A 99 6.78 15.93 -0.87
C MET A 99 8.20 16.09 -1.44
N ARG A 100 8.33 16.60 -2.67
CA ARG A 100 9.64 16.89 -3.28
C ARG A 100 10.41 17.93 -2.48
N LEU A 101 9.77 19.03 -2.09
CA LEU A 101 10.35 20.08 -1.24
C LEU A 101 10.74 19.53 0.15
N TRP A 102 9.88 18.73 0.78
CA TRP A 102 10.16 18.10 2.07
C TRP A 102 11.37 17.16 2.02
N SER A 103 11.50 16.39 0.93
CA SER A 103 12.64 15.49 0.70
C SER A 103 13.95 16.26 0.54
N VAL A 104 13.96 17.34 -0.25
CA VAL A 104 15.13 18.23 -0.41
C VAL A 104 15.53 18.85 0.92
N SER A 105 14.59 19.47 1.64
CA SER A 105 14.87 20.11 2.93
C SER A 105 15.31 19.11 4.02
N THR A 106 14.85 17.85 3.95
CA THR A 106 15.34 16.78 4.83
C THR A 106 16.78 16.40 4.53
N ALA A 107 17.15 16.28 3.24
CA ALA A 107 18.53 16.00 2.83
C ALA A 107 19.49 17.16 3.16
N GLU A 108 19.02 18.41 3.07
CA GLU A 108 19.78 19.59 3.48
C GLU A 108 19.97 19.66 5.00
N ARG A 109 18.90 19.47 5.80
CA ARG A 109 18.98 19.38 7.27
C ARG A 109 20.05 18.38 7.71
N LEU A 110 20.04 17.17 7.13
CA LEU A 110 20.98 16.10 7.49
C LEU A 110 22.43 16.36 7.03
N ARG A 111 22.70 17.40 6.23
CA ARG A 111 24.06 17.84 5.87
C ARG A 111 24.60 18.95 6.78
N MET A 112 23.79 19.55 7.66
CA MET A 112 24.19 20.67 8.51
C MET A 112 25.14 20.24 9.65
N LYS A 113 26.44 20.09 9.35
CA LYS A 113 27.49 19.69 10.29
C LYS A 113 27.49 20.49 11.60
N GLY A 114 27.33 21.82 11.54
CA GLY A 114 27.24 22.66 12.73
C GLY A 114 26.06 22.33 13.65
N VAL A 115 24.92 21.88 13.10
CA VAL A 115 23.77 21.44 13.92
C VAL A 115 24.07 20.11 14.60
N TYR A 116 24.80 19.20 13.92
CA TYR A 116 25.33 18.01 14.58
C TYR A 116 26.29 18.37 15.72
N GLU A 117 27.24 19.28 15.49
CA GLU A 117 28.25 19.68 16.49
C GLU A 117 27.58 20.26 17.76
N LEU A 118 26.53 21.08 17.60
CA LEU A 118 25.73 21.56 18.73
C LEU A 118 24.89 20.46 19.41
N VAL A 119 24.19 19.61 18.65
CA VAL A 119 23.39 18.49 19.21
C VAL A 119 24.27 17.46 19.93
N ASN A 120 25.48 17.22 19.42
CA ASN A 120 26.48 16.36 20.05
C ASN A 120 26.98 16.97 21.36
N ALA A 121 27.25 18.28 21.40
CA ALA A 121 27.65 18.96 22.62
C ALA A 121 26.55 18.96 23.70
N VAL A 122 25.28 19.17 23.33
CA VAL A 122 24.15 19.03 24.29
C VAL A 122 24.06 17.60 24.84
N LYS A 123 24.33 16.58 24.00
CA LYS A 123 24.39 15.18 24.44
C LYS A 123 25.58 14.91 25.37
N GLU A 124 26.77 15.40 25.03
CA GLU A 124 28.00 15.18 25.83
C GLU A 124 27.99 15.95 27.15
N ARG A 125 27.20 17.01 27.25
CA ARG A 125 26.97 17.76 28.49
C ARG A 125 26.09 17.00 29.50
N ASP A 126 25.21 16.10 29.02
CA ASP A 126 24.24 15.30 29.80
C ASP A 126 23.54 16.11 30.92
N GLU A 127 22.78 17.14 30.53
CA GLU A 127 22.30 18.17 31.47
C GLU A 127 21.44 17.61 32.62
N GLU A 128 21.95 17.77 33.84
CA GLU A 128 21.21 17.50 35.07
C GLU A 128 19.89 18.31 35.10
N GLY A 129 18.78 17.62 35.36
CA GLY A 129 17.44 18.22 35.35
C GLY A 129 16.61 17.93 34.09
N LEU A 130 17.19 17.43 32.99
CA LEU A 130 16.40 16.94 31.86
C LEU A 130 15.61 15.67 32.25
N GLY A 131 14.32 15.65 31.88
CA GLY A 131 13.44 14.49 32.04
C GLY A 131 13.60 13.44 30.93
N ASP A 132 12.89 12.33 31.06
CA ASP A 132 12.93 11.20 30.12
C ASP A 132 12.67 11.64 28.67
N GLU A 133 11.65 12.47 28.44
CA GLU A 133 11.27 12.96 27.11
C GLU A 133 12.39 13.83 26.49
N GLU A 134 12.91 14.81 27.24
CA GLU A 134 14.01 15.65 26.78
C GLU A 134 15.28 14.84 26.47
N LYS A 135 15.65 13.90 27.34
CA LYS A 135 16.80 13.00 27.13
C LYS A 135 16.62 12.10 25.90
N ARG A 136 15.42 11.56 25.70
CA ARG A 136 15.09 10.76 24.51
C ARG A 136 15.13 11.61 23.24
N ILE A 137 14.67 12.87 23.28
CA ILE A 137 14.77 13.82 22.16
C ILE A 137 16.24 14.09 21.80
N VAL A 138 17.10 14.35 22.80
CA VAL A 138 18.55 14.55 22.59
C VAL A 138 19.17 13.33 21.89
N ARG A 139 18.89 12.12 22.40
CA ARG A 139 19.39 10.86 21.80
C ARG A 139 18.91 10.69 20.37
N ASP A 140 17.62 10.88 20.11
CA ASP A 140 17.03 10.61 18.79
C ASP A 140 17.42 11.66 17.74
N LEU A 141 17.55 12.93 18.11
CA LEU A 141 18.14 13.97 17.26
C LEU A 141 19.62 13.69 16.95
N TRP A 142 20.41 13.26 17.94
CA TRP A 142 21.81 12.86 17.72
C TRP A 142 21.90 11.67 16.76
N LEU A 143 21.00 10.69 16.88
CA LEU A 143 20.90 9.55 15.96
C LEU A 143 20.45 9.94 14.54
N ASP A 144 19.75 11.06 14.32
CA ASP A 144 19.45 11.56 12.97
C ASP A 144 20.74 11.93 12.24
N TYR A 145 21.63 12.67 12.91
CA TYR A 145 22.89 13.12 12.33
C TYR A 145 23.95 12.02 12.26
N ARG A 146 24.07 11.17 13.28
CA ARG A 146 24.94 9.97 13.22
C ARG A 146 24.48 9.03 12.10
N GLY A 147 23.17 8.87 11.92
CA GLY A 147 22.54 8.17 10.80
C GLY A 147 22.70 8.87 9.43
N ALA A 148 23.42 9.99 9.35
CA ALA A 148 23.86 10.64 8.12
C ALA A 148 25.40 10.64 7.95
N GLY A 149 26.15 10.09 8.91
CA GLY A 149 27.62 9.98 8.91
C GLY A 149 28.37 10.91 9.86
N HIS A 150 27.71 11.93 10.41
CA HIS A 150 28.39 12.89 11.29
C HIS A 150 28.90 12.23 12.58
N GLY A 151 30.08 12.66 13.03
CA GLY A 151 30.77 12.10 14.20
C GLY A 151 31.47 10.75 13.98
N VAL A 152 31.32 10.13 12.80
CA VAL A 152 31.94 8.83 12.48
C VAL A 152 32.73 8.88 11.17
N LEU A 153 32.25 9.64 10.19
CA LEU A 153 32.85 9.79 8.86
C LEU A 153 33.39 11.21 8.65
N ASP A 154 34.43 11.31 7.83
CA ASP A 154 34.89 12.57 7.27
C ASP A 154 34.00 13.01 6.09
N GLU A 155 34.27 14.18 5.51
CA GLU A 155 33.41 14.78 4.48
C GLU A 155 33.34 13.93 3.19
N GLU A 156 34.43 13.22 2.85
CA GLU A 156 34.48 12.25 1.76
C GLU A 156 33.72 10.95 2.10
N GLY A 157 33.85 10.44 3.33
CA GLY A 157 33.08 9.32 3.83
C GLY A 157 31.57 9.61 3.84
N ILE A 158 31.16 10.80 4.28
CA ILE A 158 29.76 11.26 4.22
C ILE A 158 29.29 11.33 2.77
N ARG A 159 30.09 11.88 1.84
CA ARG A 159 29.76 11.91 0.40
C ARG A 159 29.50 10.50 -0.15
N VAL A 160 30.41 9.56 0.08
CA VAL A 160 30.30 8.16 -0.37
C VAL A 160 29.11 7.44 0.28
N TYR A 161 28.84 7.68 1.56
CA TYR A 161 27.69 7.14 2.27
C TYR A 161 26.36 7.63 1.69
N LEU A 162 26.26 8.92 1.37
CA LEU A 162 25.07 9.54 0.76
C LEU A 162 24.86 9.08 -0.70
N GLU A 163 25.91 8.99 -1.51
CA GLU A 163 25.83 8.47 -2.89
C GLU A 163 25.29 7.03 -2.94
N ARG A 164 25.66 6.20 -1.95
CA ARG A 164 25.07 4.85 -1.80
C ARG A 164 23.61 4.86 -1.34
N ARG A 165 23.19 5.87 -0.55
CA ARG A 165 21.76 6.03 -0.20
C ARG A 165 20.92 6.49 -1.39
N GLU A 166 21.45 7.37 -2.22
CA GLU A 166 20.81 7.76 -3.48
C GLU A 166 20.67 6.55 -4.44
N ARG A 167 21.73 5.74 -4.56
CA ARG A 167 21.67 4.46 -5.29
C ARG A 167 20.65 3.48 -4.70
N LEU A 168 20.52 3.40 -3.38
CA LEU A 168 19.49 2.57 -2.72
C LEU A 168 18.07 3.04 -3.06
N GLU A 169 17.78 4.34 -3.05
CA GLU A 169 16.44 4.83 -3.44
C GLU A 169 16.14 4.62 -4.92
N GLU A 170 17.14 4.75 -5.80
CA GLU A 170 17.00 4.39 -7.23
C GLU A 170 16.70 2.89 -7.41
N LEU A 171 17.40 2.01 -6.70
CA LEU A 171 17.13 0.56 -6.73
C LEU A 171 15.71 0.23 -6.27
N LYS A 172 15.23 0.85 -5.17
CA LYS A 172 13.85 0.69 -4.71
C LYS A 172 12.84 1.19 -5.73
N ARG A 173 13.12 2.32 -6.39
CA ARG A 173 12.26 2.89 -7.45
C ARG A 173 12.14 1.96 -8.65
N VAL A 174 13.24 1.35 -9.11
CA VAL A 174 13.24 0.36 -10.19
C VAL A 174 12.50 -0.92 -9.75
N PHE A 175 12.76 -1.42 -8.54
CA PHE A 175 12.10 -2.60 -7.98
C PHE A 175 10.58 -2.42 -7.90
N ARG A 176 10.09 -1.29 -7.35
CA ARG A 176 8.67 -0.91 -7.35
C ARG A 176 8.11 -0.82 -8.77
N LYS A 177 8.82 -0.16 -9.70
CA LYS A 177 8.39 -0.08 -11.11
C LYS A 177 8.21 -1.45 -11.74
N ASN A 178 9.04 -2.45 -11.39
CA ASN A 178 8.88 -3.80 -11.90
C ASN A 178 7.64 -4.49 -11.34
N LEU A 179 7.34 -4.35 -10.04
CA LEU A 179 6.08 -4.83 -9.46
C LEU A 179 4.84 -4.23 -10.15
N TYR A 180 4.85 -2.92 -10.41
CA TYR A 180 3.71 -2.19 -11.00
C TYR A 180 3.55 -2.35 -12.52
N LYS A 181 4.42 -3.09 -13.23
CA LYS A 181 4.21 -3.42 -14.66
C LYS A 181 3.04 -4.37 -14.91
N GLY A 182 2.49 -4.97 -13.85
CA GLY A 182 1.63 -6.16 -13.95
C GLY A 182 2.48 -7.40 -14.16
N SER A 183 2.00 -8.54 -13.67
CA SER A 183 2.83 -9.74 -13.53
C SER A 183 2.76 -10.77 -14.68
N GLY A 184 1.99 -10.51 -15.73
CA GLY A 184 1.81 -11.42 -16.86
C GLY A 184 0.81 -12.55 -16.60
N GLY A 185 0.93 -13.66 -17.33
CA GLY A 185 -0.02 -14.77 -17.33
C GLY A 185 0.44 -16.00 -18.11
N LEU A 186 -0.49 -16.94 -18.31
CA LEU A 186 -0.46 -18.22 -19.05
C LEU A 186 -1.87 -18.47 -19.65
N TRP A 187 -2.20 -19.69 -20.11
CA TRP A 187 -3.53 -20.01 -20.64
C TRP A 187 -4.07 -21.35 -20.13
N LEU A 188 -5.29 -21.40 -19.55
CA LEU A 188 -5.99 -22.61 -19.07
C LEU A 188 -7.37 -22.83 -19.72
N THR A 189 -7.76 -24.08 -19.93
CA THR A 189 -9.12 -24.48 -20.32
C THR A 189 -10.09 -24.44 -19.14
N GLU A 190 -11.40 -24.38 -19.40
CA GLU A 190 -12.42 -24.50 -18.35
C GLU A 190 -12.44 -25.88 -17.66
N ALA A 191 -11.81 -26.89 -18.25
CA ALA A 191 -11.65 -28.22 -17.66
C ALA A 191 -10.51 -28.26 -16.62
N GLU A 192 -9.38 -27.60 -16.89
CA GLU A 192 -8.31 -27.38 -15.90
C GLU A 192 -8.87 -26.60 -14.69
N LEU A 193 -9.79 -25.66 -14.93
CA LEU A 193 -10.42 -24.78 -13.95
C LEU A 193 -11.59 -25.40 -13.16
N GLU A 194 -11.82 -26.71 -13.25
CA GLU A 194 -12.97 -27.35 -12.60
C GLU A 194 -12.96 -27.11 -11.09
N GLY A 195 -14.06 -26.59 -10.55
CA GLY A 195 -14.22 -26.22 -9.14
C GLY A 195 -14.08 -24.73 -8.85
N THR A 196 -13.37 -23.96 -9.68
CA THR A 196 -13.31 -22.49 -9.56
C THR A 196 -14.71 -21.88 -9.74
N PRO A 197 -15.14 -20.90 -8.92
CA PRO A 197 -16.49 -20.35 -9.01
C PRO A 197 -16.79 -19.73 -10.38
N ARG A 198 -18.01 -19.91 -10.89
CA ARG A 198 -18.37 -19.44 -12.24
C ARG A 198 -18.34 -17.92 -12.40
N GLU A 199 -18.63 -17.17 -11.34
CA GLU A 199 -18.58 -15.70 -11.41
C GLU A 199 -17.14 -15.20 -11.47
N GLU A 200 -16.22 -15.87 -10.77
CA GLU A 200 -14.78 -15.68 -10.96
C GLU A 200 -14.46 -15.89 -12.44
N ILE A 201 -14.75 -17.09 -13.01
CA ILE A 201 -14.53 -17.45 -14.44
C ILE A 201 -15.28 -16.53 -15.44
N LYS A 202 -15.91 -15.41 -15.03
CA LYS A 202 -16.48 -14.36 -15.90
C LYS A 202 -15.79 -12.97 -15.82
N ARG A 203 -14.84 -12.70 -14.91
CA ARG A 203 -14.34 -11.34 -14.56
C ARG A 203 -13.27 -10.70 -15.48
N TRP A 204 -12.94 -11.29 -16.62
CA TRP A 204 -11.52 -11.55 -16.93
C TRP A 204 -11.18 -11.62 -18.47
N LYS A 205 -10.03 -12.13 -18.97
CA LYS A 205 -9.65 -12.24 -20.43
C LYS A 205 -9.46 -13.68 -21.02
N PHE A 206 -10.10 -13.97 -22.15
CA PHE A 206 -10.27 -15.27 -22.86
C PHE A 206 -9.63 -15.22 -24.24
N GLY A 207 -9.44 -16.40 -24.81
CA GLY A 207 -8.62 -16.57 -25.98
C GLY A 207 -9.29 -16.23 -27.29
N ARG A 208 -8.47 -15.71 -28.20
CA ARG A 208 -8.85 -15.55 -29.60
C ARG A 208 -8.71 -16.90 -30.31
N GLU A 209 -9.75 -17.30 -31.05
CA GLU A 209 -9.83 -18.62 -31.69
C GLU A 209 -8.77 -18.86 -32.79
N ASP A 210 -8.15 -17.81 -33.31
CA ASP A 210 -7.06 -17.85 -34.28
C ASP A 210 -5.67 -18.08 -33.64
N VAL A 211 -5.51 -17.87 -32.33
CA VAL A 211 -4.23 -18.05 -31.63
C VAL A 211 -4.25 -19.37 -30.86
N LEU A 212 -3.56 -20.38 -31.38
CA LEU A 212 -3.57 -21.76 -30.86
C LEU A 212 -3.27 -21.91 -29.36
N GLU A 213 -2.45 -21.02 -28.79
CA GLU A 213 -2.12 -21.03 -27.37
C GLU A 213 -3.27 -20.51 -26.50
N GLU A 214 -4.04 -19.54 -26.99
CA GLU A 214 -5.20 -18.95 -26.31
C GLU A 214 -6.51 -19.75 -26.58
N ARG A 215 -6.60 -20.42 -27.73
CA ARG A 215 -7.84 -20.99 -28.28
C ARG A 215 -8.61 -21.87 -27.28
N GLY A 216 -9.90 -21.58 -27.08
CA GLY A 216 -10.76 -22.28 -26.11
C GLY A 216 -10.33 -22.16 -24.64
N LYS A 217 -9.41 -21.24 -24.33
CA LYS A 217 -8.82 -21.03 -23.00
C LYS A 217 -9.01 -19.62 -22.47
N ARG A 218 -8.56 -19.47 -21.25
CA ARG A 218 -8.77 -18.40 -20.28
C ARG A 218 -7.33 -17.91 -19.80
N PHE A 219 -7.03 -16.62 -19.46
CA PHE A 219 -5.65 -16.04 -19.25
C PHE A 219 -5.43 -15.08 -18.04
N VAL A 220 -4.81 -15.51 -16.93
CA VAL A 220 -4.75 -14.66 -15.70
C VAL A 220 -3.85 -13.46 -15.84
N THR A 221 -4.23 -12.42 -15.11
CA THR A 221 -3.26 -11.51 -14.54
C THR A 221 -2.68 -12.16 -13.28
N LEU A 222 -1.38 -12.42 -13.21
CA LEU A 222 -0.63 -13.11 -12.13
C LEU A 222 -0.67 -12.41 -10.74
N GLU A 223 -1.74 -11.65 -10.48
CA GLU A 223 -2.04 -10.86 -9.30
C GLU A 223 -2.73 -11.69 -8.21
N ARG A 224 -2.77 -11.12 -6.99
CA ARG A 224 -3.09 -11.84 -5.75
C ARG A 224 -4.46 -12.53 -5.75
N ALA A 225 -5.54 -11.79 -6.01
CA ALA A 225 -6.90 -12.29 -5.86
C ALA A 225 -7.17 -13.53 -6.72
N ASP A 226 -6.73 -13.46 -7.97
CA ASP A 226 -7.03 -14.46 -8.98
C ASP A 226 -6.03 -15.65 -8.91
N TYR A 227 -4.81 -15.41 -8.40
CA TYR A 227 -3.93 -16.46 -7.88
C TYR A 227 -4.59 -17.25 -6.74
N ASP A 228 -5.17 -16.55 -5.75
CA ASP A 228 -5.75 -17.20 -4.57
C ASP A 228 -7.01 -17.99 -4.97
N ALA A 229 -7.80 -17.49 -5.93
CA ALA A 229 -9.00 -18.16 -6.45
C ALA A 229 -8.71 -19.56 -7.04
N VAL A 230 -7.72 -19.68 -7.94
CA VAL A 230 -7.38 -20.99 -8.52
C VAL A 230 -6.78 -21.91 -7.46
N LEU A 231 -5.95 -21.36 -6.57
CA LEU A 231 -5.26 -22.13 -5.54
C LEU A 231 -6.20 -22.66 -4.45
N ARG A 232 -7.31 -21.96 -4.17
CA ARG A 232 -8.37 -22.39 -3.25
C ARG A 232 -9.38 -23.34 -3.88
N TYR A 233 -9.73 -23.18 -5.15
CA TYR A 233 -10.92 -23.82 -5.73
C TYR A 233 -10.70 -24.80 -6.89
N ALA A 234 -9.64 -24.69 -7.69
CA ALA A 234 -9.43 -25.62 -8.80
C ALA A 234 -9.09 -27.03 -8.27
N ARG A 235 -9.79 -28.06 -8.78
CA ARG A 235 -9.74 -29.45 -8.28
C ARG A 235 -8.45 -30.17 -8.65
N ASP A 236 -8.01 -30.03 -9.89
CA ASP A 236 -6.82 -30.70 -10.40
C ASP A 236 -5.55 -30.17 -9.69
N SER A 237 -4.78 -31.07 -9.07
CA SER A 237 -3.52 -30.72 -8.40
C SER A 237 -2.41 -30.38 -9.40
N GLU A 238 -2.44 -30.88 -10.64
CA GLU A 238 -1.55 -30.33 -11.67
C GLU A 238 -1.97 -28.90 -11.99
N THR A 239 -3.25 -28.60 -12.18
CA THR A 239 -3.75 -27.21 -12.27
C THR A 239 -3.59 -26.42 -10.96
N ARG A 240 -3.18 -26.98 -9.82
CA ARG A 240 -2.63 -26.17 -8.71
C ARG A 240 -1.10 -26.12 -8.67
N ARG A 241 -0.41 -27.08 -9.29
CA ARG A 241 1.04 -27.11 -9.50
C ARG A 241 1.45 -26.24 -10.69
N ARG A 242 1.08 -26.64 -11.91
CA ARG A 242 0.83 -25.76 -13.05
C ARG A 242 -0.22 -24.67 -12.78
N VAL A 243 -0.82 -24.61 -11.60
CA VAL A 243 -1.08 -23.41 -10.76
C VAL A 243 0.22 -22.66 -10.32
N TYR A 244 0.29 -22.37 -9.02
CA TYR A 244 1.34 -21.81 -8.15
C TYR A 244 2.58 -21.06 -8.73
N VAL A 245 3.48 -21.63 -9.56
CA VAL A 245 4.87 -21.11 -9.60
C VAL A 245 5.23 -19.99 -10.57
N ALA A 246 4.50 -19.67 -11.65
CA ALA A 246 4.83 -18.42 -12.36
C ALA A 246 4.47 -17.19 -11.52
N PHE A 247 3.72 -17.39 -10.42
CA PHE A 247 3.59 -16.41 -9.35
C PHE A 247 4.81 -16.40 -8.41
N ASP A 248 5.33 -17.56 -8.02
CA ASP A 248 6.54 -17.68 -7.18
C ASP A 248 7.82 -17.21 -7.91
N ASN A 249 7.86 -17.34 -9.24
CA ASN A 249 8.98 -16.95 -10.12
C ASN A 249 8.82 -15.54 -10.72
N ARG A 250 7.89 -14.70 -10.24
CA ARG A 250 7.70 -13.34 -10.78
C ARG A 250 8.90 -12.43 -10.51
N PHE A 251 9.02 -11.41 -11.37
CA PHE A 251 9.99 -10.34 -11.26
C PHE A 251 11.43 -10.84 -11.03
N PRO A 252 11.95 -11.82 -11.83
CA PRO A 252 13.31 -12.32 -11.66
C PRO A 252 14.37 -11.20 -11.76
N GLU A 253 14.07 -10.11 -12.47
CA GLU A 253 14.92 -8.92 -12.53
C GLU A 253 15.05 -8.18 -11.19
N ASN A 254 14.14 -8.38 -10.23
CA ASN A 254 14.22 -7.80 -8.89
C ASN A 254 15.19 -8.56 -7.97
N VAL A 255 15.55 -9.81 -8.27
CA VAL A 255 16.51 -10.59 -7.46
C VAL A 255 17.90 -9.93 -7.40
N PRO A 256 18.57 -9.58 -8.53
CA PRO A 256 19.85 -8.88 -8.46
C PRO A 256 19.74 -7.47 -7.85
N LEU A 257 18.60 -6.78 -8.01
CA LEU A 257 18.38 -5.48 -7.36
C LEU A 257 18.29 -5.64 -5.83
N TYR A 258 17.63 -6.69 -5.33
CA TYR A 258 17.57 -7.01 -3.91
C TYR A 258 18.96 -7.33 -3.35
N LYS A 259 19.75 -8.14 -4.07
CA LYS A 259 21.14 -8.46 -3.72
C LYS A 259 22.02 -7.20 -3.65
N GLU A 260 21.90 -6.28 -4.61
CA GLU A 260 22.62 -5.00 -4.58
C GLU A 260 22.20 -4.14 -3.39
N MET A 261 20.89 -4.06 -3.10
CA MET A 261 20.38 -3.31 -1.94
C MET A 261 20.88 -3.87 -0.61
N LEU A 262 20.93 -5.18 -0.43
CA LEU A 262 21.50 -5.80 0.78
C LEU A 262 22.99 -5.45 0.94
N VAL A 263 23.79 -5.55 -0.12
CA VAL A 263 25.24 -5.25 -0.07
C VAL A 263 25.49 -3.78 0.23
N LEU A 264 24.74 -2.86 -0.38
CA LEU A 264 24.87 -1.42 -0.12
C LEU A 264 24.45 -1.03 1.31
N ARG A 265 23.40 -1.68 1.86
CA ARG A 265 22.96 -1.54 3.25
C ARG A 265 24.06 -1.93 4.24
N ASP A 266 24.59 -3.14 4.12
CA ASP A 266 25.66 -3.65 5.00
C ASP A 266 26.93 -2.80 4.91
N GLN A 267 27.32 -2.36 3.70
CA GLN A 267 28.44 -1.43 3.52
C GLN A 267 28.21 -0.09 4.24
N ASN A 268 27.01 0.48 4.15
CA ASN A 268 26.70 1.74 4.80
C ASN A 268 26.60 1.61 6.32
N ALA A 269 26.09 0.49 6.85
CA ALA A 269 26.10 0.23 8.29
C ALA A 269 27.53 0.09 8.83
N ARG A 270 28.40 -0.65 8.13
CA ARG A 270 29.81 -0.80 8.53
C ARG A 270 30.61 0.50 8.45
N MET A 271 30.30 1.38 7.51
CA MET A 271 30.87 2.74 7.48
C MET A 271 30.54 3.56 8.73
N LEU A 272 29.36 3.35 9.33
CA LEU A 272 28.96 4.01 10.58
C LEU A 272 29.41 3.26 11.85
N GLY A 273 30.22 2.20 11.70
CA GLY A 273 30.82 1.45 12.81
C GLY A 273 29.95 0.31 13.39
N TYR A 274 28.81 -0.02 12.79
CA TYR A 274 27.99 -1.17 13.21
C TYR A 274 28.53 -2.47 12.60
N GLY A 275 28.34 -3.60 13.28
CA GLY A 275 28.79 -4.92 12.81
C GLY A 275 28.08 -5.38 11.53
N ASN A 276 26.85 -4.93 11.29
CA ASN A 276 26.06 -5.18 10.08
C ASN A 276 24.82 -4.26 10.00
N HIS A 277 23.99 -4.43 8.97
CA HIS A 277 22.78 -3.62 8.79
C HIS A 277 21.71 -3.88 9.87
N ALA A 278 21.58 -5.10 10.38
CA ALA A 278 20.59 -5.39 11.42
C ALA A 278 20.91 -4.63 12.73
N GLU A 279 22.18 -4.57 13.14
CA GLU A 279 22.61 -3.77 14.30
C GLU A 279 22.31 -2.27 14.13
N PHE A 280 22.59 -1.70 12.95
CA PHE A 280 22.25 -0.30 12.63
C PHE A 280 20.74 -0.01 12.75
N ARG A 281 19.88 -0.97 12.38
CA ARG A 281 18.42 -0.81 12.47
C ARG A 281 17.87 -1.04 13.87
N ILE A 282 18.54 -1.88 14.67
CA ILE A 282 18.17 -2.22 16.05
C ILE A 282 18.38 -1.05 17.02
N GLU A 283 19.28 -0.10 16.77
CA GLU A 283 19.54 1.04 17.68
C GLU A 283 18.31 1.97 17.89
N ARG A 284 17.29 1.89 17.03
CA ARG A 284 15.97 2.56 17.16
C ARG A 284 14.79 1.57 17.25
N ARG A 285 15.00 0.42 17.88
CA ARG A 285 13.98 -0.59 18.19
C ARG A 285 13.83 -0.74 19.71
N VAL A 286 12.73 -1.36 20.12
CA VAL A 286 12.52 -1.81 21.50
C VAL A 286 13.31 -3.09 21.79
N ALA A 287 13.49 -3.95 20.78
CA ALA A 287 14.40 -5.09 20.87
C ALA A 287 15.86 -4.61 21.10
N PRO A 288 16.52 -4.97 22.22
CA PRO A 288 17.80 -4.36 22.62
C PRO A 288 19.02 -4.86 21.86
N SER A 289 18.92 -5.95 21.09
CA SER A 289 20.01 -6.50 20.27
C SER A 289 19.47 -7.43 19.17
N THR A 290 20.29 -7.69 18.14
CA THR A 290 20.02 -8.73 17.15
C THR A 290 19.91 -10.12 17.81
N GLY A 291 20.72 -10.40 18.83
CA GLY A 291 20.67 -11.65 19.60
C GLY A 291 19.34 -11.85 20.35
N TRP A 292 18.77 -10.80 20.92
CA TRP A 292 17.46 -10.85 21.57
C TRP A 292 16.35 -11.22 20.57
N VAL A 293 16.38 -10.66 19.35
CA VAL A 293 15.43 -11.02 18.29
C VAL A 293 15.59 -12.48 17.86
N GLU A 294 16.82 -12.97 17.72
CA GLU A 294 17.10 -14.36 17.40
C GLU A 294 16.64 -15.34 18.49
N GLU A 295 16.70 -14.96 19.76
CA GLU A 295 16.11 -15.73 20.87
C GLU A 295 14.56 -15.68 20.84
N PHE A 296 13.98 -14.49 20.74
CA PHE A 296 12.53 -14.26 20.69
C PHE A 296 11.86 -15.08 19.59
N LEU A 297 12.37 -14.98 18.34
CA LEU A 297 11.89 -15.78 17.21
C LEU A 297 12.15 -17.28 17.39
N GLY A 298 13.16 -17.67 18.18
CA GLY A 298 13.50 -19.06 18.46
C GLY A 298 12.55 -19.71 19.46
N ARG A 299 12.21 -18.97 20.52
CA ARG A 299 11.23 -19.34 21.53
C ARG A 299 9.82 -19.44 20.93
N LEU A 300 9.44 -18.47 20.08
CA LEU A 300 8.21 -18.56 19.27
C LEU A 300 8.18 -19.84 18.43
N ARG A 301 9.20 -20.09 17.60
CA ARG A 301 9.26 -21.30 16.78
C ARG A 301 9.11 -22.56 17.62
N LYS A 302 9.84 -22.67 18.73
CA LYS A 302 9.82 -23.85 19.62
C LYS A 302 8.43 -24.15 20.19
N GLY A 303 7.66 -23.12 20.55
CA GLY A 303 6.27 -23.28 21.01
C GLY A 303 5.27 -23.56 19.89
N LEU A 304 5.44 -22.95 18.72
CA LEU A 304 4.52 -23.06 17.58
C LEU A 304 4.67 -24.35 16.76
N GLU A 305 5.89 -24.88 16.63
CA GLU A 305 6.17 -26.01 15.75
C GLU A 305 5.37 -27.30 16.09
N PRO A 306 5.14 -27.68 17.35
CA PRO A 306 4.25 -28.80 17.70
C PRO A 306 2.81 -28.62 17.18
N ARG A 307 2.23 -27.42 17.35
CA ARG A 307 0.87 -27.12 16.90
C ARG A 307 0.77 -27.04 15.38
N GLY A 308 1.74 -26.44 14.71
CA GLY A 308 1.79 -26.45 13.24
C GLY A 308 1.86 -27.86 12.66
N ARG A 309 2.56 -28.79 13.34
CA ARG A 309 2.60 -30.22 12.96
C ARG A 309 1.27 -30.91 13.19
N GLU A 310 0.56 -30.59 14.28
CA GLU A 310 -0.80 -31.09 14.55
C GLU A 310 -1.80 -30.60 13.48
N GLU A 311 -1.81 -29.31 13.19
CA GLU A 311 -2.66 -28.68 12.16
C GLU A 311 -2.35 -29.27 10.77
N MET A 312 -1.08 -29.35 10.38
CA MET A 312 -0.68 -29.93 9.09
C MET A 312 -1.10 -31.40 8.97
N ALA A 313 -1.08 -32.17 10.06
CA ALA A 313 -1.56 -33.55 10.05
C ALA A 313 -3.07 -33.64 9.73
N ARG A 314 -3.89 -32.67 10.19
CA ARG A 314 -5.32 -32.59 9.84
C ARG A 314 -5.51 -32.33 8.34
N ILE A 315 -4.76 -31.39 7.76
CA ILE A 315 -4.81 -31.08 6.31
C ILE A 315 -4.35 -32.29 5.48
N VAL A 316 -3.25 -32.95 5.90
CA VAL A 316 -2.72 -34.18 5.28
C VAL A 316 -3.75 -35.31 5.30
N ASP A 317 -4.40 -35.57 6.43
CA ASP A 317 -5.41 -36.63 6.52
C ASP A 317 -6.70 -36.25 5.76
N ARG A 318 -7.06 -34.96 5.66
CA ARG A 318 -8.15 -34.48 4.80
C ARG A 318 -7.88 -34.72 3.31
N LYS A 319 -6.63 -34.54 2.85
CA LYS A 319 -6.19 -34.92 1.49
C LYS A 319 -6.22 -36.44 1.28
N ARG A 320 -5.68 -37.22 2.23
CA ARG A 320 -5.67 -38.69 2.16
C ARG A 320 -7.07 -39.28 2.07
N ASN A 321 -8.03 -38.73 2.82
CA ASN A 321 -9.43 -39.16 2.78
C ASN A 321 -10.08 -38.89 1.41
N GLU A 322 -9.81 -37.74 0.79
CA GLU A 322 -10.32 -37.38 -0.54
C GLU A 322 -9.72 -38.25 -1.66
N LEU A 323 -8.45 -38.63 -1.52
CA LEU A 323 -7.73 -39.51 -2.46
C LEU A 323 -7.87 -41.01 -2.15
N GLY A 324 -8.61 -41.39 -1.09
CA GLY A 324 -8.80 -42.79 -0.69
C GLY A 324 -7.55 -43.52 -0.17
N ILE A 325 -6.50 -42.79 0.23
CA ILE A 325 -5.18 -43.35 0.58
C ILE A 325 -5.25 -44.09 1.93
N VAL A 326 -5.05 -45.41 1.89
CA VAL A 326 -5.11 -46.28 3.08
C VAL A 326 -3.84 -46.23 3.94
N ARG A 327 -3.96 -46.68 5.20
CA ARG A 327 -2.93 -46.51 6.25
C ARG A 327 -1.56 -47.13 5.95
N GLU A 328 -1.48 -48.11 5.05
CA GLU A 328 -0.24 -48.81 4.68
C GLU A 328 0.58 -48.03 3.63
N GLU A 329 -0.01 -47.02 2.98
CA GLU A 329 0.63 -46.23 1.93
C GLU A 329 1.06 -44.82 2.39
N LYS A 330 1.06 -44.57 3.70
CA LYS A 330 1.18 -43.23 4.30
C LYS A 330 2.42 -42.42 3.91
N ASP A 331 3.51 -43.09 3.54
CA ASP A 331 4.80 -42.46 3.22
C ASP A 331 4.93 -42.05 1.73
N LYS A 332 3.99 -42.47 0.87
CA LYS A 332 3.91 -42.05 -0.54
C LYS A 332 3.82 -40.52 -0.65
N GLU A 333 4.45 -40.00 -1.70
CA GLU A 333 4.49 -38.56 -1.99
C GLU A 333 3.11 -37.96 -2.28
N GLU A 334 2.24 -38.72 -2.93
CA GLU A 334 0.83 -38.39 -3.23
C GLU A 334 0.05 -37.94 -1.98
N GLY A 335 0.34 -38.54 -0.82
CA GLY A 335 -0.32 -38.25 0.45
C GLY A 335 0.22 -37.03 1.21
N ARG A 336 1.16 -36.26 0.65
CA ARG A 336 1.76 -35.06 1.28
C ARG A 336 1.00 -33.79 0.88
N ILE A 337 1.01 -32.77 1.73
CA ILE A 337 0.57 -31.42 1.36
C ILE A 337 1.74 -30.67 0.75
N LEU A 338 1.65 -30.45 -0.56
CA LEU A 338 2.59 -29.63 -1.32
C LEU A 338 2.15 -28.16 -1.23
N PRO A 339 3.02 -27.16 -1.49
CA PRO A 339 2.69 -25.74 -1.32
C PRO A 339 1.40 -25.29 -2.03
N TRP A 340 1.05 -25.95 -3.13
CA TRP A 340 -0.14 -25.69 -3.93
C TRP A 340 -1.39 -26.50 -3.56
N ASP A 341 -1.26 -27.53 -2.73
CA ASP A 341 -2.40 -28.25 -2.17
C ASP A 341 -2.96 -27.56 -0.93
N PHE A 342 -2.13 -26.75 -0.26
CA PHE A 342 -2.43 -26.15 1.03
C PHE A 342 -3.71 -25.32 1.05
N GLU A 343 -3.84 -24.29 0.21
CA GLU A 343 -5.03 -23.42 0.22
C GLU A 343 -6.32 -24.18 -0.13
N TYR A 344 -6.26 -25.17 -1.04
CA TYR A 344 -7.40 -26.01 -1.41
C TYR A 344 -7.89 -26.87 -0.24
N TYR A 345 -6.99 -27.60 0.44
CA TYR A 345 -7.38 -28.44 1.58
C TYR A 345 -7.63 -27.64 2.87
N THR A 346 -7.02 -26.46 3.03
CA THR A 346 -7.40 -25.50 4.08
C THR A 346 -8.80 -24.98 3.85
N ARG A 347 -9.16 -24.55 2.64
CA ARG A 347 -10.52 -24.09 2.29
C ARG A 347 -11.57 -25.19 2.47
N LEU A 348 -11.25 -26.44 2.18
CA LEU A 348 -12.12 -27.59 2.48
C LEU A 348 -12.32 -27.84 3.99
N LEU A 349 -11.38 -27.43 4.86
CA LEU A 349 -11.56 -27.46 6.32
C LEU A 349 -12.24 -26.18 6.86
N GLU A 350 -12.10 -25.04 6.17
CA GLU A 350 -12.90 -23.83 6.43
C GLU A 350 -14.40 -24.10 6.17
N GLU A 351 -14.72 -24.82 5.09
CA GLU A 351 -16.09 -25.29 4.77
C GLU A 351 -16.68 -26.25 5.83
N GLU A 352 -15.86 -26.98 6.59
CA GLU A 352 -16.32 -27.88 7.66
C GLU A 352 -16.72 -27.15 8.96
N VAL A 353 -16.55 -25.82 9.05
CA VAL A 353 -16.88 -25.00 10.24
C VAL A 353 -18.12 -24.09 10.02
N ASP A 354 -18.73 -24.11 8.83
CA ASP A 354 -20.02 -23.46 8.50
C ASP A 354 -20.12 -21.97 8.90
N VAL A 355 -19.12 -21.18 8.49
CA VAL A 355 -19.05 -19.73 8.79
C VAL A 355 -19.45 -18.91 7.56
N ASP A 356 -20.72 -18.52 7.49
CA ASP A 356 -21.25 -17.63 6.46
C ASP A 356 -20.86 -16.16 6.73
N GLN A 357 -19.77 -15.73 6.09
CA GLN A 357 -19.24 -14.36 6.21
C GLN A 357 -20.18 -13.28 5.67
N GLU A 358 -21.07 -13.59 4.70
CA GLU A 358 -22.03 -12.61 4.19
C GLU A 358 -23.16 -12.39 5.21
N LYS A 359 -23.76 -13.47 5.76
CA LYS A 359 -24.74 -13.37 6.87
C LYS A 359 -24.16 -12.67 8.09
N ILE A 360 -22.89 -12.89 8.41
CA ILE A 360 -22.20 -12.17 9.50
C ILE A 360 -22.14 -10.67 9.20
N SER A 361 -21.85 -10.28 7.95
CA SER A 361 -21.78 -8.85 7.57
C SER A 361 -23.12 -8.11 7.70
N GLU A 362 -24.26 -8.79 7.58
CA GLU A 362 -25.60 -8.21 7.78
C GLU A 362 -25.81 -7.62 9.19
N TYR A 363 -25.01 -8.06 10.17
CA TYR A 363 -25.00 -7.54 11.54
C TYR A 363 -23.99 -6.41 11.78
N PHE A 364 -23.14 -6.04 10.81
CA PHE A 364 -22.17 -4.95 10.97
C PHE A 364 -22.33 -3.81 9.96
N PRO A 365 -23.45 -3.05 9.96
CA PRO A 365 -23.56 -1.81 9.19
C PRO A 365 -22.58 -0.76 9.72
N LEU A 366 -21.69 -0.27 8.86
CA LEU A 366 -20.53 0.57 9.22
C LEU A 366 -20.83 1.67 10.25
N ASN A 367 -21.85 2.50 10.01
CA ASN A 367 -22.19 3.61 10.91
C ASN A 367 -22.68 3.13 12.29
N HIS A 368 -23.34 1.98 12.37
CA HIS A 368 -23.73 1.39 13.64
C HIS A 368 -22.51 0.79 14.37
N THR A 369 -21.69 0.02 13.65
CA THR A 369 -20.51 -0.64 14.21
C THR A 369 -19.49 0.37 14.75
N LEU A 370 -19.22 1.47 14.03
CA LEU A 370 -18.38 2.57 14.53
C LEU A 370 -18.94 3.18 15.82
N LEU A 371 -20.25 3.52 15.86
CA LEU A 371 -20.86 4.08 17.07
C LEU A 371 -20.89 3.10 18.24
N ALA A 372 -21.07 1.80 17.99
CA ALA A 372 -20.98 0.75 19.01
C ALA A 372 -19.56 0.66 19.59
N MET A 373 -18.53 0.74 18.75
CA MET A 373 -17.12 0.74 19.17
C MET A 373 -16.74 1.99 19.97
N LEU A 374 -17.23 3.18 19.60
CA LEU A 374 -17.08 4.39 20.44
C LEU A 374 -17.81 4.22 21.77
N GLY A 375 -18.99 3.58 21.77
CA GLY A 375 -19.72 3.18 22.98
C GLY A 375 -18.92 2.27 23.91
N LEU A 376 -18.10 1.35 23.38
CA LEU A 376 -17.18 0.55 24.20
C LEU A 376 -16.16 1.44 24.91
N PHE A 377 -15.57 2.44 24.25
CA PHE A 377 -14.67 3.38 24.93
C PHE A 377 -15.39 4.29 25.94
N SER A 378 -16.66 4.62 25.71
CA SER A 378 -17.51 5.29 26.71
C SER A 378 -17.75 4.42 27.95
N GLU A 379 -17.95 3.11 27.78
CA GLU A 379 -18.10 2.15 28.89
C GLU A 379 -16.75 1.95 29.63
N PHE A 380 -15.71 1.59 28.87
CA PHE A 380 -14.43 1.08 29.38
C PHE A 380 -13.49 2.16 29.90
N LEU A 381 -13.41 3.31 29.21
CA LEU A 381 -12.52 4.42 29.54
C LEU A 381 -13.28 5.65 30.07
N GLY A 382 -14.62 5.67 29.94
CA GLY A 382 -15.45 6.76 30.41
C GLY A 382 -15.45 7.99 29.50
N PHE A 383 -15.13 7.86 28.20
CA PHE A 383 -15.18 9.00 27.27
C PHE A 383 -16.60 9.38 26.85
N GLU A 384 -16.81 10.68 26.62
CA GLU A 384 -18.03 11.21 26.02
C GLU A 384 -17.69 11.74 24.62
N PHE A 385 -18.23 11.08 23.57
CA PHE A 385 -18.02 11.45 22.17
C PHE A 385 -19.17 12.35 21.67
N GLU A 386 -18.90 13.64 21.53
CA GLU A 386 -19.89 14.67 21.19
C GLU A 386 -19.79 15.00 19.68
N PRO A 387 -20.78 14.62 18.84
CA PRO A 387 -20.69 14.81 17.39
C PRO A 387 -20.65 16.29 17.01
N VAL A 388 -19.69 16.68 16.17
CA VAL A 388 -19.50 18.08 15.75
C VAL A 388 -20.59 18.48 14.74
N PRO A 389 -21.26 19.65 14.89
CA PRO A 389 -22.26 20.12 13.94
C PRO A 389 -21.72 20.29 12.52
N LYS A 390 -22.51 19.89 11.51
CA LYS A 390 -22.11 19.98 10.09
C LYS A 390 -21.83 21.41 9.60
N SER A 391 -22.38 22.43 10.27
CA SER A 391 -22.06 23.84 10.04
C SER A 391 -20.60 24.17 10.33
N ASP A 392 -20.04 23.53 11.36
CA ASP A 392 -18.76 23.89 11.96
C ASP A 392 -17.61 23.16 11.25
N LEU A 393 -17.95 22.10 10.50
CA LEU A 393 -17.04 21.32 9.65
C LEU A 393 -16.71 22.00 8.31
N VAL A 394 -17.41 23.07 7.94
CA VAL A 394 -17.20 23.77 6.65
C VAL A 394 -15.80 24.37 6.60
N GLY A 395 -14.98 23.93 5.64
CA GLY A 395 -13.55 24.30 5.56
C GLY A 395 -12.64 23.63 6.60
N LYS A 396 -13.15 22.59 7.29
CA LYS A 396 -12.43 21.81 8.32
C LYS A 396 -12.33 20.31 7.99
N ILE A 397 -12.99 19.86 6.92
CA ILE A 397 -12.92 18.50 6.37
C ILE A 397 -12.61 18.55 4.88
N TRP A 398 -11.92 17.52 4.39
CA TRP A 398 -11.52 17.38 2.98
C TRP A 398 -12.57 16.64 2.12
N ASP A 399 -13.48 15.87 2.73
CA ASP A 399 -14.60 15.23 2.05
C ASP A 399 -15.88 15.25 2.90
N LYS A 400 -17.04 15.27 2.24
CA LYS A 400 -18.38 15.32 2.86
C LYS A 400 -18.76 14.06 3.67
N GLY A 401 -18.05 12.95 3.46
CA GLY A 401 -18.24 11.70 4.21
C GLY A 401 -17.51 11.68 5.55
N VAL A 402 -16.63 12.64 5.82
CA VAL A 402 -15.86 12.69 7.08
C VAL A 402 -16.79 13.03 8.25
N GLN A 403 -16.78 12.17 9.27
CA GLN A 403 -17.48 12.40 10.54
C GLN A 403 -16.47 12.87 11.60
N VAL A 404 -16.89 13.73 12.55
CA VAL A 404 -16.01 14.26 13.59
C VAL A 404 -16.72 14.30 14.94
N TRP A 405 -16.00 13.96 16.00
CA TRP A 405 -16.44 14.06 17.40
C TRP A 405 -15.44 14.88 18.22
N ALA A 406 -15.96 15.77 19.07
CA ALA A 406 -15.23 16.31 20.21
C ALA A 406 -15.23 15.26 21.33
N VAL A 407 -14.07 14.93 21.86
CA VAL A 407 -13.90 13.87 22.87
C VAL A 407 -13.65 14.51 24.23
N TRP A 408 -14.38 14.06 25.25
CA TRP A 408 -14.33 14.58 26.61
C TRP A 408 -14.16 13.46 27.65
N GLU A 409 -13.53 13.77 28.77
CA GLU A 409 -13.49 12.87 29.94
C GLU A 409 -14.86 12.88 30.63
N GLY A 410 -15.50 11.71 30.73
CA GLY A 410 -16.81 11.54 31.38
C GLY A 410 -16.76 10.97 32.79
N ARG A 411 -15.59 10.56 33.30
CA ARG A 411 -15.42 10.00 34.65
C ARG A 411 -14.15 10.46 35.36
N GLY A 412 -14.06 10.15 36.65
CA GLY A 412 -12.89 10.42 37.49
C GLY A 412 -12.67 11.91 37.75
N GLU A 413 -11.48 12.23 38.28
CA GLU A 413 -11.07 13.59 38.64
C GLU A 413 -11.02 14.54 37.43
N ARG A 414 -10.77 13.99 36.23
CA ARG A 414 -10.70 14.74 34.97
C ARG A 414 -12.07 15.01 34.33
N LYS A 415 -13.21 14.62 34.93
CA LYS A 415 -14.54 14.73 34.28
C LYS A 415 -14.82 16.16 33.82
N GLY A 416 -15.07 16.33 32.52
CA GLY A 416 -15.28 17.62 31.86
C GLY A 416 -14.02 18.19 31.17
N GLU A 417 -12.83 17.61 31.38
CA GLU A 417 -11.66 17.93 30.56
C GLU A 417 -11.91 17.55 29.09
N PHE A 418 -11.52 18.43 28.18
CA PHE A 418 -11.42 18.11 26.76
C PHE A 418 -10.22 17.18 26.52
N VAL A 419 -10.41 16.16 25.67
CA VAL A 419 -9.37 15.19 25.31
C VAL A 419 -8.78 15.53 23.95
N GLY A 420 -9.62 15.81 22.96
CA GLY A 420 -9.21 16.09 21.58
C GLY A 420 -10.34 15.87 20.58
N TYR A 421 -9.98 15.76 19.30
CA TYR A 421 -10.92 15.45 18.22
C TYR A 421 -10.65 14.10 17.57
N LEU A 422 -11.71 13.34 17.32
CA LEU A 422 -11.67 12.14 16.47
C LEU A 422 -12.35 12.44 15.13
N TYR A 423 -11.63 12.26 14.03
CA TYR A 423 -12.15 12.31 12.67
C TYR A 423 -12.22 10.87 12.12
N ALA A 424 -13.30 10.53 11.42
CA ALA A 424 -13.44 9.25 10.71
C ALA A 424 -13.66 9.49 9.21
N ASP A 425 -12.68 9.10 8.41
CA ASP A 425 -12.74 9.06 6.94
C ASP A 425 -12.65 7.58 6.50
N VAL A 426 -13.76 6.85 6.70
CA VAL A 426 -13.79 5.38 6.64
C VAL A 426 -14.23 4.79 5.29
N LEU A 427 -14.80 5.61 4.40
CA LEU A 427 -15.31 5.17 3.10
C LEU A 427 -14.28 5.32 1.98
N TRP A 428 -14.30 4.40 1.01
CA TRP A 428 -13.53 4.51 -0.22
C TRP A 428 -14.14 5.53 -1.20
N ARG A 429 -13.27 6.24 -1.93
CA ARG A 429 -13.59 7.08 -3.08
C ARG A 429 -12.38 7.11 -4.03
N GLU A 430 -12.58 7.58 -5.25
CA GLU A 430 -11.48 7.78 -6.21
C GLU A 430 -10.44 8.78 -5.66
N GLY A 431 -9.17 8.64 -6.08
CA GLY A 431 -8.04 9.41 -5.55
C GLY A 431 -7.55 9.01 -4.15
N LYS A 432 -8.44 8.49 -3.29
CA LYS A 432 -8.10 8.09 -1.92
C LYS A 432 -7.25 6.82 -1.86
N TYR A 433 -6.30 6.81 -0.91
CA TYR A 433 -5.48 5.67 -0.54
C TYR A 433 -6.32 4.47 -0.10
N ARG A 434 -5.88 3.25 -0.48
CA ARG A 434 -6.71 2.03 -0.41
C ARG A 434 -6.48 1.14 0.82
N THR A 435 -5.50 1.42 1.68
CA THR A 435 -5.37 0.71 2.97
C THR A 435 -5.95 1.57 4.08
N ALA A 436 -6.18 0.94 5.24
CA ALA A 436 -6.41 1.68 6.46
C ALA A 436 -5.09 2.30 6.98
N CYS A 437 -5.23 3.37 7.76
CA CYS A 437 -4.19 3.95 8.61
C CYS A 437 -4.78 5.00 9.59
N ASN A 438 -4.04 5.28 10.67
CA ASN A 438 -4.27 6.44 11.52
C ASN A 438 -3.31 7.59 11.17
N ILE A 439 -3.79 8.84 11.26
CA ILE A 439 -2.99 10.05 10.98
C ILE A 439 -3.22 11.09 12.06
N ASN A 440 -2.14 11.62 12.66
CA ASN A 440 -2.23 12.80 13.52
C ASN A 440 -2.44 14.05 12.64
N LEU A 441 -3.66 14.59 12.59
CA LEU A 441 -3.94 15.91 12.00
C LEU A 441 -3.45 17.04 12.91
N GLN A 442 -3.44 16.80 14.23
CA GLN A 442 -2.73 17.59 15.23
C GLN A 442 -2.27 16.63 16.32
N CYS A 443 -1.00 16.68 16.74
CA CYS A 443 -0.57 16.04 17.99
C CYS A 443 -0.78 17.00 19.16
N GLY A 444 -1.03 16.45 20.35
CA GLY A 444 -1.00 17.22 21.58
C GLY A 444 0.42 17.54 22.06
N TYR A 445 0.61 18.73 22.62
CA TYR A 445 1.88 19.17 23.20
C TYR A 445 1.63 20.29 24.24
N LEU A 446 2.67 20.73 24.96
CA LEU A 446 2.62 21.85 25.89
C LEU A 446 3.31 23.08 25.29
N LYS A 447 2.66 24.24 25.34
CA LYS A 447 3.29 25.52 25.01
C LYS A 447 4.15 26.03 26.17
N GLU A 448 4.93 27.08 25.92
CA GLU A 448 5.77 27.74 26.94
C GLU A 448 4.97 28.32 28.13
N ASP A 449 3.69 28.66 27.93
CA ASP A 449 2.78 29.12 29.00
C ASP A 449 2.18 27.96 29.83
N GLY A 450 2.57 26.71 29.54
CA GLY A 450 2.05 25.50 30.16
C GLY A 450 0.67 25.05 29.64
N THR A 451 0.04 25.80 28.73
CA THR A 451 -1.25 25.40 28.14
C THR A 451 -1.05 24.24 27.16
N ARG A 452 -1.98 23.29 27.17
CA ARG A 452 -1.97 22.15 26.26
C ARG A 452 -2.61 22.50 24.93
N VAL A 453 -1.93 22.14 23.83
CA VAL A 453 -2.58 21.88 22.55
C VAL A 453 -3.06 20.44 22.56
N TYR A 454 -4.29 20.21 22.11
CA TYR A 454 -4.99 18.93 22.14
C TYR A 454 -4.88 18.20 20.79
N PRO A 455 -4.81 16.85 20.80
CA PRO A 455 -4.75 16.07 19.57
C PRO A 455 -6.01 16.19 18.72
N ALA A 456 -5.82 16.00 17.41
CA ALA A 456 -6.85 15.72 16.43
C ALA A 456 -6.37 14.52 15.61
N THR A 457 -7.03 13.37 15.79
CA THR A 457 -6.64 12.11 15.16
C THR A 457 -7.60 11.74 14.03
N VAL A 458 -7.09 11.13 12.96
CA VAL A 458 -7.88 10.70 11.80
C VAL A 458 -7.80 9.18 11.68
N LEU A 459 -8.93 8.54 11.95
CA LEU A 459 -9.24 7.17 11.57
C LEU A 459 -9.51 7.14 10.06
N MET A 460 -8.60 6.56 9.27
CA MET A 460 -8.75 6.44 7.82
C MET A 460 -8.91 4.98 7.40
N CYS A 461 -9.99 4.67 6.68
CA CYS A 461 -10.25 3.35 6.11
C CYS A 461 -10.80 3.50 4.67
N ALA A 462 -10.89 2.39 3.94
CA ALA A 462 -11.34 2.35 2.55
C ALA A 462 -12.47 1.30 2.33
N PHE A 463 -13.46 1.28 3.23
CA PHE A 463 -14.62 0.38 3.11
C PHE A 463 -15.54 0.81 1.97
N GLN A 464 -16.27 -0.13 1.38
CA GLN A 464 -17.12 0.19 0.23
C GLN A 464 -18.27 1.15 0.61
N PRO A 465 -18.57 2.17 -0.21
CA PRO A 465 -19.68 3.07 0.03
C PRO A 465 -21.03 2.33 -0.06
N PRO A 466 -22.08 2.82 0.65
CA PRO A 466 -23.43 2.29 0.51
C PRO A 466 -23.90 2.43 -0.94
N THR A 467 -24.67 1.44 -1.41
CA THR A 467 -25.31 1.50 -2.73
C THR A 467 -26.68 2.17 -2.62
N ALA A 468 -27.31 2.50 -3.75
CA ALA A 468 -28.72 2.92 -3.75
C ALA A 468 -29.69 1.80 -3.28
N ALA A 469 -29.20 0.57 -3.08
CA ALA A 469 -29.97 -0.62 -2.70
C ALA A 469 -29.57 -1.21 -1.33
N SER A 470 -28.55 -0.69 -0.65
CA SER A 470 -28.01 -1.25 0.61
C SER A 470 -27.10 -0.27 1.37
N CYS A 471 -27.06 -0.39 2.70
CA CYS A 471 -26.01 0.22 3.51
C CYS A 471 -24.63 -0.42 3.24
N ALA A 472 -23.56 0.28 3.63
CA ALA A 472 -22.24 -0.32 3.76
C ALA A 472 -22.24 -1.34 4.92
N LEU A 473 -22.22 -2.62 4.57
CA LEU A 473 -22.01 -3.74 5.50
C LEU A 473 -20.52 -4.05 5.58
N LEU A 474 -20.02 -4.31 6.79
CA LEU A 474 -18.62 -4.68 7.02
C LEU A 474 -18.50 -6.20 7.16
N LYS A 475 -17.60 -6.82 6.40
CA LYS A 475 -17.18 -8.21 6.67
C LYS A 475 -16.39 -8.23 7.98
N HIS A 476 -16.34 -9.37 8.67
CA HIS A 476 -15.71 -9.44 10.00
C HIS A 476 -14.26 -8.92 10.03
N ARG A 477 -13.49 -9.17 8.97
CA ARG A 477 -12.15 -8.56 8.79
C ARG A 477 -12.17 -7.03 8.83
N GLU A 478 -13.15 -6.39 8.21
CA GLU A 478 -13.28 -4.93 8.17
C GLU A 478 -13.69 -4.37 9.54
N VAL A 479 -14.46 -5.13 10.33
CA VAL A 479 -14.73 -4.85 11.75
C VAL A 479 -13.43 -4.89 12.58
N VAL A 480 -12.58 -5.90 12.37
CA VAL A 480 -11.26 -5.99 13.03
C VAL A 480 -10.36 -4.81 12.64
N ILE A 481 -10.30 -4.44 11.35
CA ILE A 481 -9.52 -3.29 10.86
C ILE A 481 -10.02 -1.98 11.47
N LEU A 482 -11.33 -1.74 11.49
CA LEU A 482 -11.94 -0.55 12.08
C LEU A 482 -11.56 -0.40 13.56
N PHE A 483 -11.53 -1.51 14.32
CA PHE A 483 -11.19 -1.47 15.74
C PHE A 483 -9.69 -1.40 16.02
N HIS A 484 -8.85 -1.97 15.13
CA HIS A 484 -7.39 -1.81 15.14
C HIS A 484 -7.00 -0.32 15.00
N GLU A 485 -7.54 0.37 13.98
CA GLU A 485 -7.25 1.78 13.73
C GLU A 485 -7.84 2.73 14.78
N LEU A 486 -9.01 2.37 15.36
CA LEU A 486 -9.52 3.03 16.56
C LEU A 486 -8.58 2.90 17.75
N GLY A 487 -7.75 1.84 17.83
CA GLY A 487 -6.71 1.70 18.83
C GLY A 487 -5.54 2.67 18.66
N HIS A 488 -5.14 2.95 17.42
CA HIS A 488 -4.20 4.03 17.11
C HIS A 488 -4.79 5.41 17.45
N GLY A 489 -6.04 5.66 17.06
CA GLY A 489 -6.76 6.89 17.41
C GLY A 489 -6.92 7.08 18.93
N LEU A 490 -7.15 6.00 19.68
CA LEU A 490 -7.16 6.01 21.14
C LEU A 490 -5.78 6.39 21.71
N HIS A 491 -4.70 5.79 21.21
CA HIS A 491 -3.34 6.06 21.66
C HIS A 491 -2.94 7.54 21.43
N ASP A 492 -3.35 8.11 20.30
CA ASP A 492 -3.19 9.53 19.96
C ASP A 492 -4.00 10.42 20.92
N LEU A 493 -5.29 10.15 21.09
CA LEU A 493 -6.20 10.93 21.96
C LEU A 493 -5.75 11.01 23.43
N VAL A 494 -5.18 9.93 23.99
CA VAL A 494 -4.79 9.90 25.42
C VAL A 494 -3.34 10.31 25.69
N SER A 495 -2.52 10.50 24.65
CA SER A 495 -1.11 10.85 24.81
C SER A 495 -0.92 12.22 25.47
N ARG A 496 -0.05 12.31 26.48
CA ARG A 496 0.21 13.51 27.30
C ARG A 496 1.67 13.98 27.26
N THR A 497 2.34 13.80 26.12
CA THR A 497 3.71 14.32 25.86
C THR A 497 3.83 15.84 26.03
N LYS A 498 5.06 16.31 26.28
CA LYS A 498 5.44 17.73 26.28
C LYS A 498 5.57 18.26 24.85
N HIS A 499 6.16 17.47 23.94
CA HIS A 499 6.45 17.85 22.56
C HIS A 499 5.74 16.93 21.55
N THR A 500 5.71 17.37 20.30
CA THR A 500 5.09 16.62 19.21
C THR A 500 5.96 15.49 18.65
N ARG A 501 7.27 15.47 18.92
CA ARG A 501 8.21 14.47 18.34
C ARG A 501 7.79 13.03 18.65
N PHE A 502 7.27 12.77 19.85
CA PHE A 502 6.93 11.43 20.34
C PHE A 502 5.45 11.26 20.74
N HIS A 503 4.57 12.15 20.28
CA HIS A 503 3.16 12.08 20.62
C HIS A 503 2.44 10.91 19.93
N GLY A 504 1.49 10.26 20.62
CA GLY A 504 0.63 9.23 20.04
C GLY A 504 1.44 8.04 19.53
N THR A 505 1.12 7.62 18.31
CA THR A 505 1.76 6.51 17.59
C THR A 505 3.21 6.78 17.14
N ARG A 506 3.85 7.88 17.57
CA ARG A 506 5.26 8.23 17.27
C ARG A 506 6.25 7.51 18.20
N VAL A 507 6.16 6.18 18.19
CA VAL A 507 6.93 5.23 19.01
C VAL A 507 7.92 4.42 18.18
N ALA A 508 8.75 3.61 18.83
CA ALA A 508 9.57 2.60 18.14
C ALA A 508 8.68 1.64 17.32
N PRO A 509 8.96 1.38 16.02
CA PRO A 509 7.98 0.71 15.15
C PRO A 509 7.75 -0.77 15.47
N ASP A 510 8.58 -1.40 16.31
CA ASP A 510 8.36 -2.75 16.82
C ASP A 510 7.42 -2.84 18.03
N PHE A 511 6.99 -1.69 18.56
CA PHE A 511 5.94 -1.54 19.57
C PHE A 511 4.69 -0.82 19.04
N GLY A 512 4.79 -0.02 17.97
CA GLY A 512 3.69 0.79 17.41
C GLY A 512 2.35 0.10 17.25
N GLU A 513 2.35 -1.17 16.83
CA GLU A 513 1.13 -1.94 16.60
C GLU A 513 0.64 -2.71 17.84
N ALA A 514 1.38 -2.73 18.94
CA ALA A 514 1.00 -3.48 20.13
C ALA A 514 -0.32 -2.96 20.77
N PRO A 515 -0.61 -1.64 20.79
CA PRO A 515 -1.91 -1.13 21.24
C PRO A 515 -3.09 -1.51 20.35
N SER A 516 -2.97 -1.32 19.04
CA SER A 516 -4.02 -1.65 18.06
C SER A 516 -4.29 -3.16 18.02
N THR A 517 -3.22 -3.96 17.96
CA THR A 517 -3.27 -5.44 18.02
C THR A 517 -3.87 -5.98 19.31
N MET A 518 -3.77 -5.25 20.44
CA MET A 518 -4.43 -5.63 21.68
C MET A 518 -5.95 -5.45 21.58
N LEU A 519 -6.41 -4.33 21.01
CA LEU A 519 -7.83 -4.01 20.84
C LEU A 519 -8.55 -5.00 19.92
N GLU A 520 -7.89 -5.51 18.87
CA GLU A 520 -8.44 -6.55 17.99
C GLU A 520 -9.11 -7.70 18.76
N LYS A 521 -8.61 -8.05 19.95
CA LYS A 521 -9.09 -9.19 20.75
C LYS A 521 -10.60 -9.12 21.07
N TRP A 522 -11.20 -7.95 21.21
CA TRP A 522 -12.66 -7.80 21.43
C TRP A 522 -13.46 -8.21 20.20
N CYS A 523 -12.93 -8.02 18.99
CA CYS A 523 -13.53 -8.53 17.76
C CYS A 523 -13.46 -10.07 17.64
N TRP A 524 -12.90 -10.77 18.63
CA TRP A 524 -12.84 -12.23 18.70
C TRP A 524 -13.44 -12.79 19.99
N MET A 525 -14.30 -12.03 20.66
CA MET A 525 -15.11 -12.46 21.80
C MET A 525 -16.57 -12.59 21.36
N PRO A 526 -17.23 -13.77 21.45
CA PRO A 526 -18.62 -13.94 21.01
C PRO A 526 -19.59 -12.96 21.68
N GLU A 527 -19.41 -12.70 22.97
CA GLU A 527 -20.23 -11.79 23.77
C GLU A 527 -20.11 -10.33 23.32
N GLU A 528 -18.96 -9.93 22.76
CA GLU A 528 -18.74 -8.56 22.26
C GLU A 528 -19.23 -8.40 20.83
N LEU A 529 -19.01 -9.42 19.99
CA LEU A 529 -19.57 -9.49 18.65
C LEU A 529 -21.10 -9.44 18.64
N VAL A 530 -21.76 -10.12 19.59
CA VAL A 530 -23.23 -10.08 19.76
C VAL A 530 -23.73 -8.74 20.37
N LYS A 531 -22.86 -7.95 21.01
CA LYS A 531 -23.19 -6.59 21.50
C LYS A 531 -22.98 -5.49 20.46
N MET A 532 -21.92 -5.60 19.65
CA MET A 532 -21.63 -4.69 18.54
C MET A 532 -22.47 -4.98 17.29
N GLY A 533 -22.98 -6.21 17.14
CA GLY A 533 -23.73 -6.66 15.99
C GLY A 533 -25.22 -6.33 16.08
N ARG A 534 -25.75 -5.64 15.05
CA ARG A 534 -27.17 -5.31 14.89
C ARG A 534 -27.59 -5.42 13.44
N HIS A 535 -28.60 -6.24 13.16
CA HIS A 535 -29.04 -6.54 11.80
C HIS A 535 -29.48 -5.27 11.04
N TYR A 536 -28.98 -5.07 9.82
CA TYR A 536 -29.09 -3.82 9.09
C TYR A 536 -30.52 -3.30 8.88
N THR A 537 -31.48 -4.21 8.70
CA THR A 537 -32.91 -3.87 8.58
C THR A 537 -33.50 -3.21 9.84
N ARG A 538 -32.80 -3.23 10.98
CA ARG A 538 -33.20 -2.53 12.22
C ARG A 538 -32.49 -1.19 12.42
N VAL A 539 -31.53 -0.83 11.56
CA VAL A 539 -30.77 0.42 11.64
C VAL A 539 -31.49 1.60 10.97
N ASP A 540 -32.18 1.37 9.85
CA ASP A 540 -33.01 2.37 9.16
C ASP A 540 -34.33 1.75 8.68
N PRO A 541 -35.50 2.39 8.88
CA PRO A 541 -36.78 1.94 8.33
C PRO A 541 -36.78 1.72 6.82
N ALA A 542 -35.95 2.43 6.05
CA ALA A 542 -35.80 2.22 4.60
C ALA A 542 -35.21 0.85 4.26
N TYR A 543 -34.26 0.34 5.06
CA TYR A 543 -33.71 -1.00 4.87
C TYR A 543 -34.72 -2.10 5.25
N MET A 544 -35.55 -1.87 6.28
CA MET A 544 -36.69 -2.76 6.57
C MET A 544 -37.71 -2.78 5.42
N ALA A 545 -38.04 -1.61 4.87
CA ALA A 545 -38.99 -1.49 3.76
C ALA A 545 -38.47 -2.21 2.50
N LYS A 546 -37.21 -1.97 2.12
CA LYS A 546 -36.60 -2.64 0.97
C LYS A 546 -36.39 -4.14 1.18
N TRP A 547 -36.01 -4.59 2.37
CA TRP A 547 -35.92 -6.03 2.65
C TRP A 547 -37.25 -6.75 2.36
N LYS A 548 -38.39 -6.12 2.71
CA LYS A 548 -39.74 -6.61 2.40
C LYS A 548 -40.20 -6.42 0.94
N GLU A 549 -39.40 -5.76 0.10
CA GLU A 549 -39.59 -5.70 -1.35
C GLU A 549 -38.75 -6.78 -2.05
N ASP A 550 -37.54 -7.04 -1.54
CA ASP A 550 -36.64 -8.09 -2.03
C ASP A 550 -37.09 -9.52 -1.61
N HIS A 551 -37.84 -9.66 -0.51
CA HIS A 551 -38.28 -10.94 0.08
C HIS A 551 -39.81 -11.09 0.06
N GLY A 552 -40.31 -12.34 0.00
CA GLY A 552 -41.73 -12.62 -0.24
C GLY A 552 -42.67 -12.42 0.97
N ASP A 553 -43.96 -12.17 0.68
CA ASP A 553 -45.04 -12.13 1.69
C ASP A 553 -45.11 -13.45 2.49
N GLY A 554 -44.54 -13.42 3.69
CA GLY A 554 -44.49 -14.57 4.61
C GLY A 554 -43.12 -14.83 5.24
N GLU A 555 -42.04 -14.23 4.73
CA GLU A 555 -40.71 -14.34 5.34
C GLU A 555 -40.53 -13.33 6.48
N GLU A 556 -40.04 -13.78 7.64
CA GLU A 556 -39.74 -12.90 8.78
C GLU A 556 -38.31 -12.33 8.69
N PRO A 557 -38.13 -11.00 8.88
CA PRO A 557 -36.80 -10.38 8.79
C PRO A 557 -35.90 -10.83 9.95
N PRO A 558 -34.62 -11.21 9.69
CA PRO A 558 -33.70 -11.77 10.68
C PRO A 558 -33.65 -11.02 12.01
N GLN A 559 -33.38 -11.74 13.10
CA GLN A 559 -33.39 -11.18 14.45
C GLN A 559 -32.49 -9.95 14.58
N GLU A 560 -32.85 -9.00 15.46
CA GLU A 560 -32.10 -7.74 15.59
C GLU A 560 -30.64 -7.96 16.03
N LYS A 561 -30.39 -8.96 16.89
CA LYS A 561 -29.07 -9.33 17.37
C LYS A 561 -28.57 -10.59 16.68
N MET A 562 -27.27 -10.68 16.50
CA MET A 562 -26.61 -11.87 15.97
C MET A 562 -26.80 -13.05 16.94
N LEU A 563 -27.02 -14.25 16.39
CA LEU A 563 -27.07 -15.49 17.17
C LEU A 563 -25.69 -15.79 17.78
N LYS A 564 -25.65 -16.21 19.04
CA LYS A 564 -24.39 -16.51 19.75
C LYS A 564 -23.58 -17.60 19.04
N GLU A 565 -24.26 -18.63 18.55
CA GLU A 565 -23.69 -19.75 17.78
C GLU A 565 -22.94 -19.28 16.52
N LEU A 566 -23.47 -18.27 15.80
CA LEU A 566 -22.80 -17.70 14.62
C LEU A 566 -21.50 -16.96 15.00
N ALA A 567 -21.50 -16.28 16.16
CA ALA A 567 -20.30 -15.64 16.70
C ALA A 567 -19.28 -16.66 17.25
N GLU A 568 -19.76 -17.77 17.82
CA GLU A 568 -18.92 -18.87 18.34
C GLU A 568 -18.26 -19.65 17.19
N ASN A 569 -18.99 -19.98 16.12
CA ASN A 569 -18.43 -20.62 14.91
C ASN A 569 -17.39 -19.71 14.22
N LEU A 570 -17.67 -18.41 14.11
CA LEU A 570 -16.73 -17.41 13.60
C LEU A 570 -15.45 -17.37 14.43
N VAL A 571 -15.55 -17.30 15.76
CA VAL A 571 -14.38 -17.31 16.66
C VAL A 571 -13.63 -18.66 16.60
N GLN A 572 -14.33 -19.78 16.47
CA GLN A 572 -13.72 -21.10 16.30
C GLN A 572 -12.96 -21.22 14.97
N SER A 573 -13.45 -20.62 13.88
CA SER A 573 -12.76 -20.64 12.58
C SER A 573 -11.39 -19.95 12.60
N ARG A 574 -11.19 -18.99 13.52
CA ARG A 574 -9.90 -18.32 13.76
C ARG A 574 -8.79 -19.29 14.16
N GLU A 575 -9.13 -20.38 14.83
CA GLU A 575 -8.17 -21.35 15.37
C GLU A 575 -7.82 -22.46 14.36
N LEU A 576 -8.39 -22.42 13.15
CA LEU A 576 -7.96 -23.24 12.02
C LEU A 576 -6.57 -22.80 11.55
N ASN A 577 -5.61 -23.74 11.52
CA ASN A 577 -4.27 -23.53 10.96
C ASN A 577 -3.50 -22.33 11.55
N ARG A 578 -3.83 -21.92 12.78
CA ARG A 578 -3.30 -20.68 13.39
C ARG A 578 -1.83 -20.82 13.76
N GLY A 579 -1.38 -22.00 14.19
CA GLY A 579 0.03 -22.32 14.37
C GLY A 579 0.81 -22.25 13.06
N LEU A 580 0.27 -22.81 11.97
CA LEU A 580 0.83 -22.73 10.62
C LEU A 580 0.90 -21.29 10.09
N TRP A 581 -0.11 -20.46 10.37
CA TRP A 581 -0.10 -19.03 10.04
C TRP A 581 1.07 -18.31 10.73
N PHE A 582 1.28 -18.51 12.03
CA PHE A 582 2.42 -17.91 12.75
C PHE A 582 3.77 -18.46 12.26
N LEU A 583 3.88 -19.75 11.97
CA LEU A 583 5.09 -20.35 11.37
C LEU A 583 5.42 -19.75 10.00
N ARG A 584 4.42 -19.40 9.19
CA ARG A 584 4.60 -18.65 7.94
C ARG A 584 5.12 -17.22 8.18
N GLN A 585 4.72 -16.54 9.26
CA GLN A 585 5.29 -15.22 9.58
C GLN A 585 6.74 -15.31 10.09
N LEU A 586 7.07 -16.38 10.81
CA LEU A 586 8.44 -16.67 11.26
C LEU A 586 9.43 -16.83 10.10
N VAL A 587 9.00 -17.37 8.94
CA VAL A 587 9.83 -17.45 7.71
C VAL A 587 10.40 -16.09 7.34
N PHE A 588 9.53 -15.08 7.21
CA PHE A 588 9.92 -13.75 6.75
C PHE A 588 10.75 -13.01 7.81
N ALA A 589 10.39 -13.11 9.09
CA ALA A 589 11.16 -12.51 10.18
C ALA A 589 12.56 -13.11 10.30
N ARG A 590 12.69 -14.44 10.17
CA ARG A 590 13.99 -15.13 10.17
C ARG A 590 14.78 -14.81 8.90
N PHE A 591 14.14 -14.78 7.73
CA PHE A 591 14.81 -14.42 6.48
C PHE A 591 15.41 -13.02 6.55
N ASP A 592 14.61 -12.02 6.92
CA ASP A 592 15.01 -10.62 7.03
C ASP A 592 16.17 -10.42 8.03
N MET A 593 16.08 -11.02 9.22
CA MET A 593 17.20 -10.97 10.16
C MET A 593 18.45 -11.68 9.61
N MET A 594 18.31 -12.89 9.05
CA MET A 594 19.47 -13.65 8.54
C MET A 594 20.19 -12.97 7.38
N VAL A 595 19.48 -12.28 6.46
CA VAL A 595 20.16 -11.56 5.35
C VAL A 595 20.80 -10.24 5.79
N ASN A 596 20.29 -9.58 6.83
CA ASN A 596 20.83 -8.30 7.31
C ASN A 596 21.86 -8.45 8.46
N ASN A 597 21.89 -9.58 9.17
CA ASN A 597 22.75 -9.88 10.31
C ASN A 597 23.97 -10.75 9.90
N GLN A 598 24.72 -10.33 8.87
CA GLN A 598 25.84 -11.08 8.31
C GLN A 598 27.19 -10.70 8.95
N GLU A 599 28.11 -11.67 9.09
CA GLU A 599 29.44 -11.44 9.69
C GLU A 599 30.30 -10.44 8.89
N SER A 600 30.19 -10.45 7.56
CA SER A 600 30.92 -9.57 6.65
C SER A 600 30.12 -9.30 5.38
N THR A 601 30.38 -8.16 4.71
CA THR A 601 29.86 -7.87 3.36
C THR A 601 30.21 -8.98 2.37
N GLU A 602 31.33 -9.68 2.58
CA GLU A 602 31.81 -10.73 1.71
C GLU A 602 31.09 -12.07 1.95
N ALA A 603 30.70 -12.37 3.19
CA ALA A 603 29.75 -13.45 3.49
C ALA A 603 28.38 -13.15 2.87
N LEU A 604 27.89 -11.90 3.01
CA LEU A 604 26.63 -11.46 2.40
C LEU A 604 26.64 -11.57 0.86
N ARG A 605 27.75 -11.29 0.17
CA ARG A 605 27.88 -11.53 -1.28
C ARG A 605 27.79 -13.01 -1.63
N LYS A 606 28.39 -13.88 -0.82
CA LYS A 606 28.42 -15.35 -1.00
C LYS A 606 27.15 -16.06 -0.57
N LEU A 607 26.31 -15.42 0.23
CA LEU A 607 24.98 -15.91 0.61
C LEU A 607 24.13 -16.16 -0.65
N ASP A 608 23.32 -17.21 -0.64
CA ASP A 608 22.28 -17.47 -1.63
C ASP A 608 20.92 -17.18 -0.97
N GLU A 609 20.46 -15.93 -1.10
CA GLU A 609 19.21 -15.47 -0.48
C GLU A 609 17.98 -16.15 -1.08
N VAL A 610 18.01 -16.53 -2.37
CA VAL A 610 16.93 -17.27 -3.02
C VAL A 610 16.79 -18.64 -2.38
N LYS A 611 17.89 -19.40 -2.27
CA LYS A 611 17.89 -20.70 -1.60
C LYS A 611 17.55 -20.59 -0.11
N LEU A 612 18.08 -19.59 0.60
CA LEU A 612 17.76 -19.36 2.01
C LEU A 612 16.26 -19.16 2.22
N TYR A 613 15.62 -18.32 1.40
CA TYR A 613 14.18 -18.09 1.46
C TYR A 613 13.37 -19.38 1.24
N ASN A 614 13.73 -20.17 0.23
CA ASN A 614 13.04 -21.44 -0.09
C ASN A 614 13.23 -22.50 1.02
N ASP A 615 14.45 -22.66 1.55
CA ASP A 615 14.70 -23.62 2.65
C ASP A 615 13.99 -23.21 3.96
N LEU A 616 13.82 -21.90 4.24
CA LEU A 616 13.02 -21.42 5.36
C LEU A 616 11.52 -21.69 5.15
N GLN A 617 10.98 -21.42 3.95
CA GLN A 617 9.59 -21.73 3.58
C GLN A 617 9.26 -23.21 3.80
N ASP A 618 10.08 -24.12 3.28
CA ASP A 618 9.88 -25.57 3.41
C ASP A 618 9.91 -26.03 4.87
N SER A 619 10.94 -25.58 5.61
CA SER A 619 11.25 -26.10 6.94
C SER A 619 10.37 -25.54 8.06
N MET A 620 9.80 -24.34 7.89
CA MET A 620 8.90 -23.74 8.89
C MET A 620 7.43 -23.90 8.52
N THR A 621 7.04 -23.76 7.24
CA THR A 621 5.63 -23.92 6.84
C THR A 621 5.20 -25.38 6.65
N LEU A 622 6.12 -26.33 6.82
CA LEU A 622 5.91 -27.79 6.75
C LEU A 622 5.38 -28.30 5.39
N ARG A 623 5.55 -27.50 4.33
CA ARG A 623 5.12 -27.79 2.95
C ARG A 623 6.37 -27.89 2.09
N PRO A 624 7.02 -29.07 1.99
CA PRO A 624 8.22 -29.22 1.19
C PRO A 624 7.90 -28.99 -0.27
N ASN A 625 8.45 -27.93 -0.86
CA ASN A 625 8.44 -27.72 -2.29
C ASN A 625 9.49 -28.67 -2.90
N PRO A 626 9.12 -29.60 -3.81
CA PRO A 626 10.10 -30.49 -4.44
C PRO A 626 11.12 -29.73 -5.29
N ASP A 627 10.85 -28.45 -5.61
CA ASP A 627 11.75 -27.60 -6.38
C ASP A 627 11.76 -26.15 -5.89
N LYS A 628 12.97 -25.59 -5.81
CA LYS A 628 13.36 -24.50 -4.92
C LYS A 628 14.01 -23.33 -5.66
N ARG A 629 13.40 -22.94 -6.78
CA ARG A 629 13.85 -21.90 -7.71
C ARG A 629 13.11 -20.56 -7.52
N GLY A 630 12.38 -20.39 -6.41
CA GLY A 630 11.35 -19.36 -6.26
C GLY A 630 11.85 -18.02 -5.74
N TYR A 631 11.29 -16.94 -6.29
CA TYR A 631 11.64 -15.55 -5.99
C TYR A 631 10.61 -14.85 -5.08
N GLY A 632 9.82 -15.60 -4.30
CA GLY A 632 8.83 -15.07 -3.34
C GLY A 632 9.33 -13.93 -2.42
N LEU A 633 10.65 -13.87 -2.17
CA LEU A 633 11.30 -12.78 -1.44
C LEU A 633 11.23 -11.40 -2.12
N VAL A 634 11.05 -11.32 -3.45
CA VAL A 634 11.01 -10.03 -4.19
C VAL A 634 9.60 -9.55 -4.56
N HIS A 635 8.54 -10.21 -4.08
CA HIS A 635 7.14 -9.84 -4.40
C HIS A 635 6.55 -8.79 -3.44
N SER A 636 7.37 -8.24 -2.55
CA SER A 636 6.96 -7.44 -1.40
C SER A 636 7.97 -6.31 -1.20
N THR A 637 7.52 -5.06 -1.11
CA THR A 637 8.44 -3.93 -0.88
C THR A 637 8.94 -3.85 0.55
N HIS A 638 8.33 -4.57 1.49
CA HIS A 638 8.59 -4.43 2.93
C HIS A 638 10.03 -4.80 3.33
N LEU A 639 10.68 -5.72 2.60
CA LEU A 639 12.10 -6.06 2.76
C LEU A 639 13.06 -5.04 2.10
N ILE A 640 12.55 -4.11 1.30
CA ILE A 640 13.32 -3.02 0.65
C ILE A 640 12.97 -1.62 1.18
N GLU A 641 11.95 -1.49 2.05
CA GLU A 641 11.45 -0.22 2.58
C GLU A 641 11.55 -0.18 4.12
N LEU A 642 10.51 0.29 4.83
CA LEU A 642 10.58 0.69 6.25
C LEU A 642 10.97 -0.42 7.24
N TYR A 643 10.85 -1.70 6.83
CA TYR A 643 10.91 -2.87 7.71
C TYR A 643 12.11 -3.78 7.44
N ASP A 644 13.13 -3.29 6.74
CA ASP A 644 14.43 -4.00 6.71
C ASP A 644 15.03 -4.14 8.12
N ALA A 645 15.53 -5.34 8.42
CA ALA A 645 15.88 -5.79 9.78
C ALA A 645 14.81 -5.40 10.82
N GLY A 646 13.57 -5.71 10.48
CA GLY A 646 12.36 -5.29 11.16
C GLY A 646 11.12 -6.11 10.80
N TYR A 647 11.24 -7.22 10.08
CA TYR A 647 10.06 -8.03 9.73
C TYR A 647 9.46 -8.78 10.95
N TYR A 648 10.24 -9.05 12.00
CA TYR A 648 9.69 -9.48 13.31
C TYR A 648 8.67 -8.47 13.89
N ALA A 649 8.75 -7.23 13.41
CA ALA A 649 8.01 -6.04 13.81
C ALA A 649 7.14 -5.47 12.67
N TYR A 650 6.91 -6.23 11.60
CA TYR A 650 6.20 -5.75 10.41
C TYR A 650 4.68 -5.99 10.44
N MET A 651 3.92 -4.98 9.97
CA MET A 651 2.47 -5.03 9.76
C MET A 651 2.10 -4.95 8.27
N SER A 652 1.20 -5.83 7.83
CA SER A 652 0.43 -5.64 6.59
C SER A 652 -1.05 -5.43 6.90
N ALA A 653 -1.84 -4.95 5.93
CA ALA A 653 -3.29 -4.81 6.04
C ALA A 653 -4.08 -6.14 6.29
N ASP A 654 -3.38 -7.29 6.31
CA ASP A 654 -3.89 -8.62 6.63
C ASP A 654 -3.23 -9.23 7.90
N LEU A 655 -2.12 -8.66 8.40
CA LEU A 655 -1.19 -9.35 9.31
C LEU A 655 -0.57 -8.36 10.32
N PRO A 656 -0.93 -8.39 11.62
CA PRO A 656 -0.22 -7.64 12.66
C PRO A 656 1.16 -8.27 13.02
N PRO A 657 2.12 -7.50 13.56
CA PRO A 657 3.48 -7.97 13.83
C PRO A 657 3.62 -9.09 14.87
N GLN A 658 4.76 -9.80 14.82
CA GLN A 658 5.06 -10.88 15.78
C GLN A 658 5.47 -10.32 17.16
N SER A 659 6.25 -9.23 17.22
CA SER A 659 6.49 -8.48 18.46
C SER A 659 5.19 -7.91 19.02
N ALA A 660 4.41 -7.22 18.18
CA ALA A 660 3.14 -6.63 18.57
C ALA A 660 2.14 -7.66 19.10
N GLN A 661 1.98 -8.82 18.45
CA GLN A 661 1.13 -9.92 18.96
C GLN A 661 1.61 -10.43 20.34
N ALA A 662 2.92 -10.51 20.60
CA ALA A 662 3.47 -10.91 21.90
C ALA A 662 3.29 -9.84 22.99
N TYR A 663 3.49 -8.56 22.65
CA TYR A 663 3.28 -7.43 23.55
C TYR A 663 1.78 -7.25 23.85
N ALA A 664 0.93 -7.23 22.83
CA ALA A 664 -0.54 -7.21 22.93
C ALA A 664 -1.10 -8.40 23.73
N ALA A 665 -0.54 -9.60 23.56
CA ALA A 665 -0.90 -10.74 24.39
C ALA A 665 -0.48 -10.54 25.85
N SER A 666 0.71 -9.99 26.12
CA SER A 666 1.16 -9.67 27.48
C SER A 666 0.32 -8.57 28.15
N PHE A 667 -0.08 -7.52 27.42
CA PHE A 667 -0.98 -6.48 27.94
C PHE A 667 -2.35 -7.04 28.27
N PHE A 668 -2.91 -7.87 27.37
CA PHE A 668 -4.20 -8.52 27.59
C PHE A 668 -4.15 -9.52 28.75
N GLU A 669 -3.11 -10.34 28.84
CA GLU A 669 -2.86 -11.26 29.96
C GLU A 669 -2.79 -10.51 31.30
N SER A 670 -2.08 -9.37 31.35
CA SER A 670 -1.85 -8.63 32.59
C SER A 670 -3.03 -7.76 33.05
N CYS A 671 -3.91 -7.31 32.15
CA CYS A 671 -5.04 -6.43 32.49
C CYS A 671 -6.43 -7.08 32.27
N PHE A 672 -6.65 -7.73 31.13
CA PHE A 672 -8.00 -7.93 30.56
C PHE A 672 -8.46 -9.40 30.50
N ALA A 673 -7.57 -10.36 30.78
CA ALA A 673 -7.90 -11.78 30.75
C ALA A 673 -8.88 -12.23 31.85
N LYS A 674 -8.97 -11.48 32.96
CA LYS A 674 -9.95 -11.73 34.04
C LYS A 674 -11.29 -11.03 33.78
N ASP A 675 -11.24 -9.78 33.36
CA ASP A 675 -12.40 -8.99 32.94
C ASP A 675 -11.96 -7.98 31.87
N PRO A 676 -12.41 -8.10 30.60
CA PRO A 676 -12.09 -7.16 29.55
C PRO A 676 -12.85 -5.82 29.67
N ARG A 677 -13.80 -5.68 30.61
CA ARG A 677 -14.53 -4.42 30.85
C ARG A 677 -13.94 -3.55 31.96
N SER A 678 -13.17 -4.12 32.88
CA SER A 678 -12.76 -3.45 34.12
C SER A 678 -12.24 -2.03 33.87
N PRO A 679 -12.93 -0.99 34.38
CA PRO A 679 -12.48 0.39 34.32
C PRO A 679 -11.06 0.58 34.86
N GLU A 680 -10.70 -0.18 35.90
CA GLU A 680 -9.41 -0.13 36.57
C GLU A 680 -8.30 -0.73 35.69
N ALA A 681 -8.58 -1.84 35.00
CA ALA A 681 -7.68 -2.44 34.02
C ALA A 681 -7.43 -1.49 32.83
N TRP A 682 -8.49 -0.82 32.37
CA TRP A 682 -8.41 0.20 31.32
C TRP A 682 -7.66 1.47 31.76
N ASP A 683 -7.90 1.97 32.98
CA ASP A 683 -7.18 3.13 33.51
C ASP A 683 -5.71 2.81 33.86
N ARG A 684 -5.39 1.55 34.20
CA ARG A 684 -4.00 1.05 34.32
C ARG A 684 -3.33 0.97 32.95
N TYR A 685 -3.99 0.40 31.96
CA TYR A 685 -3.46 0.29 30.60
C TYR A 685 -3.23 1.67 29.96
N ARG A 686 -4.22 2.57 30.06
CA ARG A 686 -4.11 3.97 29.62
C ARG A 686 -2.89 4.65 30.23
N ARG A 687 -2.78 4.71 31.55
CA ARG A 687 -1.69 5.43 32.24
C ARG A 687 -0.32 4.76 32.12
N GLY A 688 -0.27 3.43 32.04
CA GLY A 688 0.98 2.68 32.02
C GLY A 688 1.57 2.40 30.64
N ILE A 689 0.76 2.46 29.57
CA ILE A 689 1.20 2.17 28.18
C ILE A 689 0.91 3.33 27.22
N LEU A 690 -0.24 4.00 27.32
CA LEU A 690 -0.71 4.94 26.28
C LEU A 690 -0.43 6.42 26.57
N GLU A 691 -0.56 6.90 27.81
CA GLU A 691 -0.42 8.36 28.09
C GLU A 691 1.01 8.88 27.85
N TYR A 692 2.02 8.00 27.75
CA TYR A 692 3.40 8.37 27.41
C TYR A 692 3.63 8.61 25.91
N GLY A 693 2.83 8.04 25.00
CA GLY A 693 3.24 7.90 23.60
C GLY A 693 4.63 7.25 23.51
N GLY A 694 5.53 7.84 22.73
CA GLY A 694 6.95 7.47 22.67
C GLY A 694 7.88 8.29 23.58
N SER A 695 7.38 9.00 24.61
CA SER A 695 8.23 9.91 25.41
C SER A 695 9.23 9.20 26.34
N ARG A 696 8.92 7.99 26.80
CA ARG A 696 9.79 7.13 27.63
C ARG A 696 10.32 5.97 26.81
N ASP A 697 11.30 5.23 27.33
CA ASP A 697 11.78 3.99 26.71
C ASP A 697 10.67 2.91 26.77
N GLU A 698 10.28 2.34 25.62
CA GLU A 698 9.16 1.41 25.54
C GLU A 698 9.47 0.05 26.20
N MET A 699 10.75 -0.37 26.28
CA MET A 699 11.15 -1.61 26.95
C MET A 699 11.02 -1.46 28.47
N GLU A 700 11.53 -0.36 29.03
CA GLU A 700 11.39 -0.09 30.45
C GLU A 700 9.94 0.22 30.84
N THR A 701 9.19 0.94 30.00
CA THR A 701 7.74 1.16 30.18
C THR A 701 6.97 -0.17 30.22
N MET A 702 7.29 -1.12 29.33
CA MET A 702 6.69 -2.46 29.38
C MET A 702 7.13 -3.28 30.60
N LYS A 703 8.39 -3.16 31.05
CA LYS A 703 8.87 -3.85 32.27
C LYS A 703 8.16 -3.32 33.52
N GLU A 704 8.05 -2.01 33.68
CA GLU A 704 7.29 -1.35 34.75
C GLU A 704 5.81 -1.78 34.72
N PHE A 705 5.19 -1.78 33.53
CA PHE A 705 3.78 -2.13 33.37
C PHE A 705 3.48 -3.61 33.65
N LEU A 706 4.30 -4.54 33.14
CA LEU A 706 4.09 -5.98 33.24
C LEU A 706 4.66 -6.59 34.53
N GLY A 707 5.56 -5.90 35.23
CA GLY A 707 6.35 -6.46 36.33
C GLY A 707 7.42 -7.49 35.89
N ARG A 708 7.64 -7.63 34.57
CA ARG A 708 8.57 -8.58 33.92
C ARG A 708 8.95 -8.07 32.54
N GLU A 709 10.05 -8.57 31.98
CA GLU A 709 10.38 -8.29 30.57
C GLU A 709 9.26 -8.83 29.64
N PRO A 710 8.87 -8.08 28.58
CA PRO A 710 7.95 -8.58 27.57
C PRO A 710 8.58 -9.73 26.77
N GLY A 711 7.78 -10.73 26.41
CA GLY A 711 8.25 -11.93 25.72
C GLY A 711 7.11 -12.73 25.09
N PRO A 712 7.42 -13.80 24.35
CA PRO A 712 6.45 -14.51 23.53
C PRO A 712 5.49 -15.42 24.30
N ASP A 713 5.73 -15.66 25.60
CA ASP A 713 4.99 -16.68 26.36
C ASP A 713 3.50 -16.37 26.49
N ALA A 714 3.11 -15.10 26.65
CA ALA A 714 1.70 -14.72 26.69
C ALA A 714 0.98 -14.99 25.37
N LEU A 715 1.68 -14.85 24.23
CA LEU A 715 1.14 -15.23 22.92
C LEU A 715 0.99 -16.75 22.81
N LEU A 716 2.03 -17.51 23.21
CA LEU A 716 1.99 -18.97 23.22
C LEU A 716 0.88 -19.52 24.15
N ARG A 717 0.69 -18.94 25.33
CA ARG A 717 -0.43 -19.25 26.24
C ARG A 717 -1.79 -18.90 25.61
N SER A 718 -1.90 -17.75 24.94
CA SER A 718 -3.13 -17.37 24.21
C SER A 718 -3.45 -18.24 22.97
N LEU A 719 -2.56 -19.18 22.63
CA LEU A 719 -2.73 -20.21 21.61
C LEU A 719 -2.82 -21.63 22.22
N GLY A 720 -2.84 -21.76 23.55
CA GLY A 720 -2.88 -23.04 24.27
C GLY A 720 -1.56 -23.85 24.26
N LEU A 721 -0.43 -23.21 23.96
CA LEU A 721 0.86 -23.88 23.68
C LEU A 721 1.86 -23.90 24.85
N LEU A 722 1.50 -23.26 25.95
CA LEU A 722 2.18 -23.32 27.24
C LEU A 722 1.13 -23.42 28.34
N GLU A 723 1.45 -24.13 29.42
CA GLU A 723 0.66 -24.08 30.64
C GLU A 723 0.80 -22.71 31.31
N GLY A 724 -0.21 -22.30 32.10
CA GLY A 724 -0.10 -21.13 32.96
C GLY A 724 0.85 -21.40 34.12
N ASP A 725 1.66 -20.42 34.50
CA ASP A 725 2.52 -20.53 35.68
C ASP A 725 1.65 -20.78 36.92
N GLY A 726 1.87 -21.91 37.60
CA GLY A 726 0.95 -22.49 38.59
C GLY A 726 0.82 -21.76 39.93
N SER A 727 1.09 -20.46 39.98
CA SER A 727 0.97 -19.62 41.18
C SER A 727 -0.46 -19.16 41.48
N ASP A 728 -1.33 -19.03 40.46
CA ASP A 728 -2.75 -18.65 40.64
C ASP A 728 -3.68 -19.86 40.49
N SER A 729 -3.89 -20.56 41.61
CA SER A 729 -4.80 -21.71 41.70
C SER A 729 -6.27 -21.30 41.80
N HIS A 730 -6.86 -20.75 40.73
CA HIS A 730 -8.32 -20.75 40.48
C HIS A 730 -8.60 -20.73 38.97
N GLY A 731 -8.79 -21.92 38.38
CA GLY A 731 -8.79 -22.10 36.93
C GLY A 731 -9.97 -21.45 36.20
N THR A 732 -9.68 -20.52 35.28
CA THR A 732 -10.59 -20.11 34.20
C THR A 732 -9.97 -20.52 32.87
N THR A 733 -10.68 -21.34 32.07
CA THR A 733 -10.16 -21.82 30.79
C THR A 733 -10.14 -20.69 29.76
N ILE A 734 -8.94 -20.30 29.31
CA ILE A 734 -8.76 -19.28 28.27
C ILE A 734 -9.20 -19.86 26.91
N PHE A 735 -10.33 -19.38 26.41
CA PHE A 735 -10.93 -19.59 25.07
C PHE A 735 -10.93 -21.00 24.47
N GLY A 736 -12.14 -21.57 24.31
CA GLY A 736 -12.43 -22.71 23.44
C GLY A 736 -12.58 -24.06 24.15
N ILE A 737 -13.70 -24.73 23.93
CA ILE A 737 -13.91 -26.12 24.39
C ILE A 737 -13.26 -27.07 23.39
N SER A 738 -12.33 -27.91 23.84
CA SER A 738 -11.61 -28.83 22.95
C SER A 738 -12.42 -30.10 22.68
N SER A 739 -13.12 -30.12 21.55
CA SER A 739 -13.92 -31.24 21.05
C SER A 739 -15.19 -31.60 21.86
N ARG A 740 -16.05 -32.40 21.22
CA ARG A 740 -17.27 -32.96 21.81
C ARG A 740 -16.99 -33.99 22.93
N GLN A 741 -15.76 -34.47 23.08
CA GLN A 741 -15.39 -35.47 24.08
C GLN A 741 -15.15 -34.85 25.48
N ASP A 742 -14.67 -33.61 25.57
CA ASP A 742 -14.53 -32.89 26.85
C ASP A 742 -15.89 -32.69 27.55
N LEU A 743 -16.97 -32.57 26.77
CA LEU A 743 -18.33 -32.37 27.29
C LEU A 743 -18.87 -33.62 28.02
N GLU A 744 -18.50 -34.83 27.56
CA GLU A 744 -18.91 -36.08 28.22
C GLU A 744 -18.08 -36.37 29.48
N LEU A 745 -16.82 -35.92 29.57
CA LEU A 745 -16.01 -36.06 30.78
C LEU A 745 -16.43 -35.09 31.90
N ARG A 746 -16.75 -33.83 31.57
CA ARG A 746 -17.07 -32.81 32.59
C ARG A 746 -18.43 -33.00 33.30
N LEU A 747 -19.28 -33.92 32.83
CA LEU A 747 -20.59 -34.21 33.41
C LEU A 747 -20.57 -35.24 34.56
N LYS A 748 -19.39 -35.66 35.05
CA LYS A 748 -19.22 -36.53 36.23
C LYS A 748 -18.03 -36.11 37.11
N LEU A 749 -18.18 -35.04 37.90
CA LEU A 749 -17.45 -34.87 39.16
C LEU A 749 -18.07 -33.78 40.06
N VAL A 750 -19.26 -34.07 40.59
CA VAL A 750 -19.75 -33.48 41.84
C VAL A 750 -19.87 -34.61 42.85
N LEU A 751 -18.92 -34.70 43.77
CA LEU A 751 -19.06 -35.16 45.18
C LEU A 751 -17.68 -35.41 45.81
N GLU A 752 -17.47 -34.74 46.95
CA GLU A 752 -16.71 -35.18 48.12
C GLU A 752 -15.18 -35.42 48.06
N SER A 753 -14.59 -35.35 49.25
CA SER A 753 -13.17 -35.29 49.53
C SER A 753 -12.72 -36.42 50.45
N SER A 754 -11.39 -36.61 50.54
CA SER A 754 -10.62 -37.23 51.63
C SER A 754 -10.14 -38.69 51.48
N ALA A 755 -8.95 -38.90 52.06
CA ALA A 755 -8.28 -40.15 52.46
C ALA A 755 -7.79 -41.12 51.36
N ASP A 756 -6.65 -41.77 51.69
CA ASP A 756 -5.94 -42.72 50.84
C ASP A 756 -6.71 -44.03 50.61
N LEU A 757 -6.77 -44.49 49.35
CA LEU A 757 -6.75 -45.93 49.08
C LEU A 757 -6.27 -46.28 47.66
N LEU A 758 -5.27 -47.16 47.59
CA LEU A 758 -4.74 -47.72 46.34
C LEU A 758 -5.71 -48.79 45.80
N VAL A 759 -6.57 -48.45 44.84
CA VAL A 759 -7.48 -49.41 44.18
C VAL A 759 -7.28 -49.41 42.68
N LEU A 760 -6.80 -50.55 42.16
CA LEU A 760 -6.73 -50.84 40.73
C LEU A 760 -8.14 -50.97 40.13
N ARG A 761 -8.43 -50.27 39.03
CA ARG A 761 -9.55 -50.61 38.14
C ARG A 761 -9.06 -50.91 36.72
N LEU A 762 -9.41 -52.10 36.26
CA LEU A 762 -9.18 -52.58 34.90
C LEU A 762 -10.22 -51.97 33.95
N LEU A 763 -9.76 -51.43 32.82
CA LEU A 763 -10.59 -51.23 31.64
C LEU A 763 -10.01 -52.05 30.48
N ARG A 764 -10.86 -52.82 29.81
CA ARG A 764 -10.49 -53.58 28.60
C ARG A 764 -10.78 -52.74 27.36
N PHE A 765 -9.79 -52.60 26.49
CA PHE A 765 -10.01 -52.29 25.07
C PHE A 765 -9.32 -53.36 24.22
N ASN A 766 -10.01 -53.87 23.20
CA ASN A 766 -9.50 -54.78 22.16
C ASN A 766 -8.61 -55.96 22.63
N GLY A 767 -9.00 -56.62 23.73
CA GLY A 767 -8.61 -58.01 24.02
C GLY A 767 -7.15 -58.30 24.39
N LYS A 768 -6.31 -57.28 24.58
CA LYS A 768 -4.94 -57.44 25.09
C LYS A 768 -4.69 -56.58 26.33
N GLN A 769 -3.81 -57.04 27.21
CA GLN A 769 -3.51 -56.43 28.51
C GLN A 769 -2.02 -56.12 28.58
N ILE A 770 -1.66 -54.85 28.83
CA ILE A 770 -0.28 -54.38 29.01
C ILE A 770 -0.27 -53.42 30.21
N THR A 771 0.77 -53.50 31.02
CA THR A 771 0.92 -52.75 32.28
C THR A 771 2.22 -51.95 32.24
N TYR A 772 2.17 -50.68 32.64
CA TYR A 772 3.37 -49.87 32.88
C TYR A 772 3.33 -49.23 34.27
N ARG A 773 4.52 -48.96 34.82
CA ARG A 773 4.76 -48.42 36.15
C ARG A 773 5.70 -47.23 36.02
N ILE A 774 5.29 -46.06 36.50
CA ILE A 774 6.13 -44.85 36.53
C ILE A 774 6.67 -44.69 37.96
N GLN A 775 7.93 -44.28 38.07
CA GLN A 775 8.60 -43.98 39.33
C GLN A 775 9.52 -42.77 39.12
N TYR A 776 9.27 -41.68 39.85
CA TYR A 776 10.08 -40.47 39.78
C TYR A 776 11.30 -40.56 40.71
N VAL A 777 12.44 -40.07 40.23
CA VAL A 777 13.61 -39.65 41.03
C VAL A 777 14.15 -38.38 40.37
N ALA A 778 14.61 -37.40 41.15
CA ALA A 778 15.07 -36.11 40.65
C ALA A 778 16.48 -35.77 41.16
N GLN A 779 17.31 -35.20 40.28
CA GLN A 779 18.28 -34.11 40.56
C GLN A 779 19.01 -33.68 39.27
N GLN A 780 19.71 -32.54 39.32
CA GLN A 780 20.53 -31.94 38.25
C GLN A 780 22.04 -32.20 38.53
N PRO A 781 23.08 -31.50 37.95
CA PRO A 781 23.14 -30.54 36.82
C PRO A 781 24.36 -30.77 35.85
N ILE A 782 24.75 -29.72 35.09
CA ILE A 782 26.11 -29.42 34.53
C ILE A 782 26.45 -29.82 33.06
N PHE A 783 26.23 -28.84 32.15
CA PHE A 783 27.18 -28.20 31.18
C PHE A 783 27.97 -28.92 30.04
N TRP A 784 28.16 -28.12 28.95
CA TRP A 784 29.19 -28.11 27.88
C TRP A 784 29.32 -29.30 26.88
N GLY A 785 29.49 -28.98 25.58
CA GLY A 785 29.93 -29.92 24.53
C GLY A 785 29.62 -29.51 23.07
N ASN A 786 30.61 -28.99 22.34
CA ASN A 786 30.50 -28.48 20.96
C ASN A 786 30.83 -29.54 19.88
N ARG A 787 30.20 -29.46 18.69
CA ARG A 787 30.68 -29.98 17.36
C ARG A 787 30.90 -31.51 17.29
N GLU A 788 31.09 -32.21 16.15
CA GLU A 788 30.89 -32.02 14.70
C GLU A 788 30.74 -33.47 14.12
N LEU A 789 29.95 -33.82 13.10
CA LEU A 789 30.24 -33.65 11.66
C LEU A 789 29.09 -34.28 10.81
N ARG A 790 29.02 -33.91 9.51
CA ARG A 790 28.28 -34.61 8.42
C ARG A 790 29.24 -35.62 7.71
N PRO A 791 28.97 -36.30 6.57
CA PRO A 791 27.88 -36.21 5.55
C PRO A 791 27.34 -37.62 5.08
N HIS A 792 26.62 -37.89 3.97
CA HIS A 792 26.51 -37.28 2.62
C HIS A 792 25.23 -37.72 1.83
N LEU A 793 24.77 -36.83 0.91
CA LEU A 793 24.16 -37.07 -0.43
C LEU A 793 22.81 -37.85 -0.59
N ASP A 794 21.94 -37.60 -1.59
CA ASP A 794 21.61 -36.41 -2.42
C ASP A 794 20.31 -36.63 -3.27
N THR A 795 19.79 -35.54 -3.90
CA THR A 795 18.88 -35.42 -5.09
C THR A 795 17.32 -35.56 -4.95
N ARG A 796 16.43 -34.89 -5.75
CA ARG A 796 16.33 -33.50 -6.33
C ARG A 796 15.08 -33.29 -7.31
N LEU A 797 14.39 -32.12 -7.30
CA LEU A 797 13.62 -31.43 -8.42
C LEU A 797 12.19 -31.95 -8.86
N ASP A 798 11.28 -31.30 -9.66
CA ASP A 798 11.21 -30.00 -10.44
C ASP A 798 9.78 -29.32 -10.58
N ARG A 799 9.69 -28.02 -11.02
CA ARG A 799 8.48 -27.09 -11.03
C ARG A 799 7.39 -27.31 -12.13
N VAL A 800 6.08 -26.88 -12.13
CA VAL A 800 5.14 -25.92 -11.41
C VAL A 800 4.98 -24.54 -12.17
N THR A 801 3.76 -24.02 -12.56
CA THR A 801 3.38 -22.72 -13.32
C THR A 801 2.12 -22.75 -14.30
N PHE A 802 1.14 -21.82 -14.53
CA PHE A 802 0.15 -20.96 -13.79
C PHE A 802 -1.19 -20.69 -14.63
N VAL A 803 -2.33 -20.09 -14.13
CA VAL A 803 -3.52 -19.31 -14.75
C VAL A 803 -5.05 -19.51 -14.38
N ILE A 804 -5.95 -18.51 -14.69
CA ILE A 804 -7.44 -18.59 -14.97
C ILE A 804 -7.99 -18.14 -16.39
N ASP A 805 -8.76 -17.14 -16.95
CA ASP A 805 -9.43 -15.77 -16.87
C ASP A 805 -10.41 -15.60 -18.18
N SER A 806 -11.43 -14.70 -18.41
CA SER A 806 -12.58 -14.86 -19.41
C SER A 806 -13.12 -13.76 -20.43
N ILE A 807 -14.45 -13.51 -20.63
CA ILE A 807 -15.08 -12.57 -21.65
C ILE A 807 -15.23 -13.02 -23.16
N PHE A 808 -16.14 -12.34 -23.91
CA PHE A 808 -16.59 -12.39 -25.33
C PHE A 808 -17.84 -13.28 -25.65
N PHE A 809 -18.89 -12.82 -26.38
CA PHE A 809 -19.31 -11.46 -26.82
C PHE A 809 -20.80 -11.38 -27.28
N MET A 810 -21.20 -10.23 -27.85
CA MET A 810 -22.54 -9.87 -28.40
C MET A 810 -22.94 -10.54 -29.73
N PHE A 811 -24.22 -10.43 -30.11
CA PHE A 811 -24.72 -10.12 -31.49
C PHE A 811 -26.24 -9.77 -31.42
N SER A 812 -26.93 -9.08 -32.35
CA SER A 812 -26.64 -8.44 -33.66
C SER A 812 -27.72 -7.33 -33.93
N TRP A 813 -27.88 -6.60 -35.05
CA TRP A 813 -27.28 -6.51 -36.40
C TRP A 813 -27.65 -5.15 -37.06
N SER A 814 -27.02 -4.73 -38.18
CA SER A 814 -27.73 -4.37 -39.46
C SER A 814 -26.93 -3.57 -40.53
N SER A 815 -26.42 -4.26 -41.57
CA SER A 815 -26.20 -3.80 -42.97
C SER A 815 -25.27 -2.56 -43.26
N SER A 816 -24.65 -2.34 -44.42
CA SER A 816 -25.04 -2.65 -45.82
C SER A 816 -23.89 -2.49 -46.85
N TYR A 817 -23.95 -3.25 -47.97
CA TYR A 817 -23.20 -3.13 -49.26
C TYR A 817 -21.66 -3.33 -49.25
N TRP A 818 -21.00 -4.01 -50.21
CA TRP A 818 -21.29 -4.47 -51.60
C TRP A 818 -21.06 -6.01 -51.75
N GLY A 819 -21.20 -6.72 -52.90
CA GLY A 819 -21.74 -6.41 -54.25
C GLY A 819 -21.06 -7.23 -55.40
N HIS A 820 -21.80 -7.59 -56.46
CA HIS A 820 -21.44 -8.46 -57.62
C HIS A 820 -21.12 -9.95 -57.31
N HIS A 821 -21.48 -10.96 -58.12
CA HIS A 821 -21.90 -11.01 -59.54
C HIS A 821 -22.88 -12.20 -59.85
N GLN A 822 -24.00 -11.97 -60.58
CA GLN A 822 -24.79 -12.91 -61.43
C GLN A 822 -25.42 -14.22 -60.85
N ILE A 823 -26.47 -14.88 -61.39
CA ILE A 823 -27.69 -14.56 -62.22
C ILE A 823 -28.69 -15.77 -62.12
N LEU A 824 -30.02 -15.55 -61.89
CA LEU A 824 -31.21 -16.30 -62.47
C LEU A 824 -32.56 -16.24 -61.67
N LYS A 825 -33.49 -15.38 -62.14
CA LYS A 825 -34.96 -15.52 -62.45
C LYS A 825 -36.00 -16.36 -61.61
N ARG A 826 -37.20 -15.73 -61.48
CA ARG A 826 -38.62 -16.20 -61.26
C ARG A 826 -39.08 -16.40 -59.78
N TYR A 827 -40.12 -15.70 -59.26
CA TYR A 827 -41.60 -15.70 -59.49
C TYR A 827 -42.33 -16.86 -58.74
N ASP A 828 -43.51 -16.72 -58.10
CA ASP A 828 -44.63 -15.76 -58.29
C ASP A 828 -45.62 -15.60 -57.07
N GLN A 829 -46.44 -14.51 -57.06
CA GLN A 829 -47.81 -14.21 -56.48
C GLN A 829 -48.39 -14.82 -55.14
N VAL A 830 -49.49 -14.35 -54.48
CA VAL A 830 -50.17 -13.04 -54.13
C VAL A 830 -51.56 -13.35 -53.46
N VAL A 831 -52.37 -12.34 -53.03
CA VAL A 831 -53.75 -12.40 -52.42
C VAL A 831 -53.75 -12.68 -50.89
N ASN A 832 -54.54 -12.09 -49.97
CA ASN A 832 -55.36 -10.85 -49.82
C ASN A 832 -55.61 -10.65 -48.28
N MET A 833 -56.45 -9.74 -47.73
CA MET A 833 -56.70 -8.29 -47.90
C MET A 833 -58.10 -7.90 -47.33
N LYS A 834 -58.14 -7.13 -46.22
CA LYS A 834 -59.25 -6.27 -45.71
C LYS A 834 -60.69 -6.84 -45.59
N SER A 835 -61.08 -7.22 -44.38
CA SER A 835 -62.31 -6.84 -43.62
C SER A 835 -62.34 -7.70 -42.35
N ILE A 836 -62.70 -7.23 -41.15
CA ILE A 836 -63.79 -6.30 -40.81
C ILE A 836 -63.27 -5.06 -40.04
N ILE A 837 -63.87 -3.90 -40.34
CA ILE A 837 -63.73 -2.64 -39.61
C ILE A 837 -65.12 -2.30 -39.03
N VAL A 838 -65.19 -1.43 -38.01
CA VAL A 838 -66.42 -0.79 -37.50
C VAL A 838 -67.33 -1.69 -36.65
N ALA A 839 -66.96 -1.91 -35.39
CA ALA A 839 -67.83 -1.71 -34.21
C ALA A 839 -67.09 -2.01 -32.90
N PHE A 840 -67.23 -1.26 -31.80
CA PHE A 840 -67.78 0.10 -31.66
C PHE A 840 -67.06 0.82 -30.51
N VAL A 841 -66.56 2.02 -30.80
CA VAL A 841 -66.64 3.27 -29.98
C VAL A 841 -66.23 3.23 -28.49
N GLY A 842 -65.19 4.03 -28.20
CA GLY A 842 -64.63 4.32 -26.88
C GLY A 842 -63.18 4.76 -27.07
N LEU A 843 -62.85 5.96 -27.57
CA LEU A 843 -63.34 7.28 -27.16
C LEU A 843 -63.15 7.43 -25.63
N ILE A 844 -62.21 8.21 -25.08
CA ILE A 844 -61.31 9.27 -25.62
C ILE A 844 -59.95 9.12 -24.89
N SER A 845 -58.79 9.17 -25.55
CA SER A 845 -57.92 10.37 -25.53
C SER A 845 -56.79 10.36 -26.56
N PHE A 846 -56.82 11.36 -27.45
CA PHE A 846 -55.67 12.00 -28.11
C PHE A 846 -54.56 11.12 -28.72
N VAL A 847 -54.84 10.61 -29.93
CA VAL A 847 -53.80 10.62 -30.98
C VAL A 847 -53.75 12.02 -31.59
N VAL A 848 -52.67 12.74 -31.36
CA VAL A 848 -52.14 13.73 -32.32
C VAL A 848 -50.76 13.26 -32.72
N ALA A 849 -50.54 13.03 -34.01
CA ALA A 849 -49.24 12.64 -34.54
C ALA A 849 -48.25 13.80 -34.40
N GLN A 850 -47.52 13.82 -33.28
CA GLN A 850 -46.49 14.83 -33.05
C GLN A 850 -45.29 14.58 -33.95
N ARG A 851 -45.26 15.28 -35.09
CA ARG A 851 -44.00 15.60 -35.77
C ARG A 851 -43.04 16.22 -34.74
N CYS A 852 -41.79 15.77 -34.72
CA CYS A 852 -40.74 16.43 -33.93
C CYS A 852 -40.63 17.89 -34.39
N ASN A 853 -40.91 18.83 -33.49
CA ASN A 853 -40.75 20.27 -33.70
C ASN A 853 -40.24 20.91 -32.40
N ALA A 854 -39.78 22.16 -32.49
CA ALA A 854 -39.17 22.86 -31.36
C ALA A 854 -40.10 22.97 -30.15
N ASP A 855 -41.41 23.19 -30.35
CA ASP A 855 -42.41 23.24 -29.27
C ASP A 855 -42.52 21.91 -28.50
N ASN A 856 -42.57 20.79 -29.21
CA ASN A 856 -42.72 19.47 -28.59
C ASN A 856 -41.43 19.05 -27.86
N CYS A 857 -40.26 19.39 -28.42
CA CYS A 857 -38.99 19.35 -27.70
C CYS A 857 -39.05 20.21 -26.43
N ALA A 858 -39.32 21.51 -26.54
CA ALA A 858 -39.34 22.45 -25.41
C ALA A 858 -40.31 21.98 -24.31
N ARG A 859 -41.51 21.49 -24.65
CA ARG A 859 -42.47 20.90 -23.70
C ARG A 859 -41.96 19.63 -23.02
N ARG A 860 -41.24 18.76 -23.76
CA ARG A 860 -40.59 17.58 -23.18
C ARG A 860 -39.50 18.00 -22.18
N VAL A 861 -38.67 18.97 -22.54
CA VAL A 861 -37.65 19.51 -21.62
C VAL A 861 -38.31 20.22 -20.43
N THR A 862 -39.46 20.92 -20.55
CA THR A 862 -40.04 21.68 -19.41
C THR A 862 -40.72 20.82 -18.34
N GLY A 863 -40.88 19.52 -18.59
CA GLY A 863 -41.59 18.64 -17.65
C GLY A 863 -43.10 18.85 -17.68
N THR A 864 -43.62 19.60 -18.65
CA THR A 864 -45.07 19.76 -18.87
C THR A 864 -45.76 18.44 -19.25
N PHE A 865 -44.98 17.42 -19.63
CA PHE A 865 -45.43 16.02 -19.69
C PHE A 865 -44.95 15.23 -18.47
N ARG A 866 -45.89 14.71 -17.66
CA ARG A 866 -45.60 13.76 -16.58
C ARG A 866 -45.28 12.38 -17.16
N ALA A 867 -43.99 12.08 -17.31
CA ALA A 867 -43.47 10.74 -17.59
C ALA A 867 -42.48 10.35 -16.48
N ALA A 868 -42.57 9.11 -15.99
CA ALA A 868 -41.63 8.59 -15.01
C ALA A 868 -40.22 8.44 -15.62
N GLY A 869 -39.18 8.57 -14.80
CA GLY A 869 -37.78 8.42 -15.23
C GLY A 869 -37.16 9.60 -15.99
N VAL A 870 -37.82 10.77 -16.02
CA VAL A 870 -37.23 12.01 -16.59
C VAL A 870 -36.67 12.87 -15.44
N PRO A 871 -35.45 13.43 -15.52
CA PRO A 871 -34.84 14.28 -14.47
C PRO A 871 -35.70 15.49 -14.07
N ASP A 872 -35.37 16.20 -12.99
CA ASP A 872 -36.07 17.44 -12.65
C ASP A 872 -35.71 18.62 -13.59
N VAL A 873 -36.41 19.76 -13.46
CA VAL A 873 -36.20 20.93 -14.33
C VAL A 873 -34.82 21.58 -14.13
N THR A 874 -34.29 21.55 -12.91
CA THR A 874 -32.97 22.09 -12.57
C THR A 874 -31.86 21.32 -13.29
N SER A 875 -31.94 19.98 -13.25
CA SER A 875 -31.05 19.04 -13.92
C SER A 875 -31.06 19.24 -15.43
N ARG A 876 -32.25 19.41 -16.01
CA ARG A 876 -32.40 19.70 -17.45
C ARG A 876 -31.90 21.10 -17.85
N GLY A 877 -31.93 22.07 -16.96
CA GLY A 877 -31.31 23.38 -17.15
C GLY A 877 -29.79 23.27 -17.23
N LEU A 878 -29.19 22.45 -16.36
CA LEU A 878 -27.76 22.12 -16.41
C LEU A 878 -27.39 21.37 -17.71
N ASP A 879 -28.19 20.38 -18.12
CA ASP A 879 -28.03 19.71 -19.42
C ASP A 879 -28.11 20.72 -20.58
N CYS A 880 -29.14 21.56 -20.66
CA CYS A 880 -29.24 22.58 -21.71
C CYS A 880 -28.06 23.55 -21.70
N SER A 881 -27.50 23.90 -20.54
CA SER A 881 -26.32 24.78 -20.45
C SER A 881 -25.04 24.09 -20.94
N SER A 882 -24.82 22.82 -20.59
CA SER A 882 -23.65 22.03 -21.00
C SER A 882 -23.74 21.52 -22.45
N TYR A 883 -24.95 21.44 -23.00
CA TYR A 883 -25.21 21.03 -24.38
C TYR A 883 -25.03 22.16 -25.40
N MET A 884 -25.10 23.42 -25.00
CA MET A 884 -25.01 24.51 -25.96
C MET A 884 -23.56 24.79 -26.36
N GLN A 885 -23.36 25.01 -27.66
CA GLN A 885 -22.07 25.00 -28.34
C GLN A 885 -21.12 26.08 -27.79
N THR A 886 -20.28 25.71 -26.82
CA THR A 886 -19.38 26.64 -26.14
C THR A 886 -18.15 26.88 -27.01
N THR A 887 -17.97 28.13 -27.44
CA THR A 887 -16.77 28.60 -28.12
C THR A 887 -15.86 29.27 -27.10
N VAL A 888 -14.72 28.65 -26.82
CA VAL A 888 -13.63 29.27 -26.05
C VAL A 888 -12.76 30.05 -27.02
N ILE A 889 -12.73 31.37 -26.87
CA ILE A 889 -11.76 32.22 -27.56
C ILE A 889 -10.56 32.38 -26.61
N PRO A 890 -9.40 31.78 -26.91
CA PRO A 890 -8.20 31.99 -26.12
C PRO A 890 -7.61 33.36 -26.45
N ASP A 891 -7.42 34.18 -25.42
CA ASP A 891 -6.72 35.45 -25.58
C ASP A 891 -5.20 35.22 -25.76
N THR A 892 -4.46 36.27 -26.13
CA THR A 892 -3.10 36.13 -26.69
C THR A 892 -2.07 35.66 -25.65
N PHE A 893 -1.73 34.37 -25.69
CA PHE A 893 -0.69 33.78 -24.85
C PHE A 893 0.68 34.38 -25.19
N THR A 894 1.30 35.05 -24.22
CA THR A 894 2.63 35.65 -24.37
C THR A 894 3.60 34.93 -23.44
N SER A 895 4.59 34.25 -24.03
CA SER A 895 5.70 33.65 -23.32
C SER A 895 6.88 34.61 -23.31
N THR A 896 7.46 34.85 -22.14
CA THR A 896 8.66 35.69 -21.99
C THR A 896 9.78 34.85 -21.41
N VAL A 897 10.82 34.61 -22.21
CA VAL A 897 12.04 33.91 -21.81
C VAL A 897 13.09 34.93 -21.41
N THR A 898 13.58 34.85 -20.17
CA THR A 898 14.63 35.73 -19.64
C THR A 898 15.87 34.90 -19.31
N THR A 899 16.99 35.18 -19.98
CA THR A 899 18.25 34.44 -19.82
C THR A 899 19.30 35.32 -19.14
N THR A 900 19.76 34.87 -17.97
CA THR A 900 20.87 35.50 -17.23
C THR A 900 21.99 34.48 -17.04
N ILE A 901 23.21 34.87 -17.41
CA ILE A 901 24.40 34.03 -17.32
C ILE A 901 25.18 34.40 -16.06
N TYR A 902 25.54 33.40 -15.26
CA TYR A 902 26.30 33.57 -14.02
C TYR A 902 27.67 32.90 -14.12
N THR A 903 28.70 33.60 -13.67
CA THR A 903 30.04 33.05 -13.39
C THR A 903 30.34 33.29 -11.91
N ASP A 904 30.59 32.22 -11.15
CA ASP A 904 30.88 32.27 -9.70
C ASP A 904 29.87 33.13 -8.90
N ASN A 905 28.57 32.93 -9.21
CA ASN A 905 27.41 33.65 -8.68
C ASN A 905 27.32 35.16 -8.98
N ILE A 906 28.24 35.72 -9.79
CA ILE A 906 28.13 37.09 -10.31
C ILE A 906 27.36 37.07 -11.65
N PRO A 907 26.27 37.83 -11.82
CA PRO A 907 25.54 37.92 -13.08
C PRO A 907 26.31 38.79 -14.10
N LEU A 908 26.59 38.22 -15.27
CA LEU A 908 27.12 38.98 -16.41
C LEU A 908 25.97 39.70 -17.12
N THR A 909 26.05 41.03 -17.17
CA THR A 909 25.06 41.88 -17.85
C THR A 909 25.48 42.21 -19.29
N PRO A 910 24.52 42.43 -20.22
CA PRO A 910 23.07 42.50 -20.00
C PRO A 910 22.36 41.12 -20.05
N THR A 911 21.40 40.93 -19.15
CA THR A 911 20.35 39.89 -19.27
C THR A 911 19.60 40.07 -20.59
N THR A 912 19.39 38.98 -21.33
CA THR A 912 18.64 39.01 -22.59
C THR A 912 17.23 38.46 -22.37
N THR A 913 16.22 39.20 -22.80
CA THR A 913 14.81 38.82 -22.69
C THR A 913 14.15 38.78 -24.06
N PHE A 914 13.52 37.65 -24.39
CA PHE A 914 12.73 37.46 -25.60
C PHE A 914 11.27 37.18 -25.22
N SER A 915 10.34 37.95 -25.78
CA SER A 915 8.90 37.70 -25.66
C SER A 915 8.32 37.27 -26.99
N GLN A 916 7.56 36.17 -27.00
CA GLN A 916 6.81 35.69 -28.16
C GLN A 916 5.33 35.53 -27.80
N SER A 917 4.48 36.20 -28.56
CA SER A 917 3.02 36.13 -28.45
C SER A 917 2.44 35.19 -29.51
N THR A 918 1.64 34.22 -29.09
CA THR A 918 1.03 33.21 -29.95
C THR A 918 -0.47 33.12 -29.67
N THR A 919 -1.28 33.64 -30.60
CA THR A 919 -2.75 33.51 -30.55
C THR A 919 -3.15 32.11 -31.00
N ARG A 920 -3.86 31.34 -30.16
CA ARG A 920 -4.46 30.06 -30.56
C ARG A 920 -5.77 30.30 -31.32
N ALA A 921 -6.16 29.36 -32.20
CA ALA A 921 -7.49 29.37 -32.79
C ALA A 921 -8.57 29.10 -31.72
N PRO A 922 -9.78 29.69 -31.84
CA PRO A 922 -10.90 29.38 -30.96
C PRO A 922 -11.26 27.89 -31.00
N ILE A 923 -11.45 27.29 -29.82
CA ILE A 923 -11.86 25.89 -29.69
C ILE A 923 -13.36 25.86 -29.41
N THR A 924 -14.13 25.24 -30.29
CA THR A 924 -15.58 25.13 -30.18
C THR A 924 -15.97 23.67 -29.96
N GLN A 925 -16.40 23.33 -28.75
CA GLN A 925 -16.92 21.99 -28.46
C GLN A 925 -18.40 21.91 -28.86
N SER A 926 -18.76 20.82 -29.55
CA SER A 926 -20.11 20.57 -30.07
C SER A 926 -20.58 19.19 -29.63
N PRO A 927 -21.79 19.00 -29.07
CA PRO A 927 -22.24 17.69 -28.60
C PRO A 927 -22.51 16.70 -29.73
N THR A 928 -22.31 15.41 -29.45
CA THR A 928 -22.41 14.33 -30.44
C THR A 928 -23.69 13.48 -30.33
N SER A 929 -24.42 13.53 -29.22
CA SER A 929 -25.64 12.73 -28.99
C SER A 929 -26.67 13.52 -28.17
N VAL A 930 -27.98 13.32 -28.39
CA VAL A 930 -29.04 13.99 -27.60
C VAL A 930 -29.28 13.24 -26.29
N PRO A 931 -29.49 13.91 -25.13
CA PRO A 931 -29.81 13.23 -23.87
C PRO A 931 -31.00 12.28 -24.00
N SER A 932 -30.89 11.07 -23.44
CA SER A 932 -31.81 9.95 -23.68
C SER A 932 -33.29 10.26 -23.39
N TYR A 933 -33.56 11.02 -22.32
CA TYR A 933 -34.92 11.44 -21.96
C TYR A 933 -35.55 12.42 -22.96
N ALA A 934 -34.72 13.14 -23.73
CA ALA A 934 -35.12 14.11 -24.75
C ALA A 934 -35.12 13.51 -26.16
N ALA A 935 -34.30 12.49 -26.44
CA ALA A 935 -34.22 11.81 -27.73
C ALA A 935 -35.58 11.26 -28.22
N VAL A 936 -36.50 10.92 -27.31
CA VAL A 936 -37.88 10.49 -27.59
C VAL A 936 -38.73 11.61 -28.23
N SER A 937 -38.36 12.88 -28.08
CA SER A 937 -39.08 14.04 -28.63
C SER A 937 -38.23 14.95 -29.51
N CYS A 938 -36.90 14.78 -29.49
CA CYS A 938 -35.93 15.53 -30.28
C CYS A 938 -35.08 14.57 -31.11
N THR A 939 -35.45 14.38 -32.38
CA THR A 939 -34.80 13.40 -33.28
C THR A 939 -33.42 13.83 -33.79
N SER A 940 -32.90 14.99 -33.38
CA SER A 940 -31.59 15.51 -33.79
C SER A 940 -31.04 16.49 -32.76
N THR A 941 -29.73 16.67 -32.78
CA THR A 941 -28.99 17.65 -31.94
C THR A 941 -29.50 19.08 -32.16
N SER A 942 -29.82 19.44 -33.41
CA SER A 942 -30.39 20.74 -33.78
C SER A 942 -31.79 20.99 -33.20
N ALA A 943 -32.65 19.97 -33.10
CA ALA A 943 -33.98 20.11 -32.52
C ALA A 943 -33.91 20.35 -31.00
N TYR A 944 -32.99 19.68 -30.31
CA TYR A 944 -32.75 19.90 -28.88
C TYR A 944 -32.08 21.26 -28.59
N SER A 945 -31.05 21.64 -29.36
CA SER A 945 -30.42 22.97 -29.27
C SER A 945 -31.41 24.12 -29.51
N SER A 946 -32.32 23.98 -30.48
CA SER A 946 -33.41 24.94 -30.70
C SER A 946 -34.34 25.06 -29.49
N ALA A 947 -34.60 23.98 -28.76
CA ALA A 947 -35.45 24.00 -27.58
C ALA A 947 -34.77 24.64 -26.36
N CYS A 948 -33.47 24.37 -26.13
CA CYS A 948 -32.67 25.09 -25.13
C CYS A 948 -32.57 26.59 -25.45
N SER A 949 -32.47 26.95 -26.74
CA SER A 949 -32.51 28.36 -27.18
C SER A 949 -33.83 29.05 -26.79
N CYS A 950 -34.97 28.36 -26.96
CA CYS A 950 -36.29 28.87 -26.55
C CYS A 950 -36.47 29.03 -25.02
N TRP A 951 -35.53 28.55 -24.21
CA TRP A 951 -35.49 28.75 -22.75
C TRP A 951 -34.63 29.95 -22.32
N GLY A 952 -33.94 30.61 -23.25
CA GLY A 952 -32.93 31.61 -22.94
C GLY A 952 -31.52 31.06 -22.71
N TYR A 953 -31.30 29.75 -22.85
CA TYR A 953 -29.95 29.16 -22.88
C TYR A 953 -29.36 29.32 -24.27
N THR A 954 -28.85 30.52 -24.56
CA THR A 954 -28.00 30.78 -25.74
C THR A 954 -26.59 30.22 -25.53
N PRO A 955 -25.86 29.81 -26.58
CA PRO A 955 -24.46 29.39 -26.43
C PRO A 955 -23.59 30.56 -25.96
N SER A 956 -22.85 30.37 -24.87
CA SER A 956 -21.93 31.39 -24.34
C SER A 956 -20.57 31.31 -25.03
N ILE A 957 -20.06 32.47 -25.47
CA ILE A 957 -18.65 32.65 -25.83
C ILE A 957 -17.90 33.03 -24.56
N THR A 958 -17.02 32.16 -24.09
CA THR A 958 -16.25 32.38 -22.86
C THR A 958 -14.81 32.73 -23.24
N THR A 959 -14.43 33.98 -23.03
CA THR A 959 -13.04 34.43 -23.14
C THR A 959 -12.37 34.23 -21.79
N LEU A 960 -11.30 33.44 -21.74
CA LEU A 960 -10.54 33.20 -20.50
C LEU A 960 -9.45 34.27 -20.33
N PRO A 961 -9.19 34.77 -19.10
CA PRO A 961 -8.11 35.71 -18.85
C PRO A 961 -6.75 35.08 -19.18
N ALA A 962 -5.87 35.83 -19.85
CA ALA A 962 -4.61 35.31 -20.37
C ALA A 962 -3.60 34.98 -19.25
N PRO A 963 -3.10 33.73 -19.15
CA PRO A 963 -1.96 33.42 -18.30
C PRO A 963 -0.66 33.91 -18.97
N VAL A 964 0.06 34.82 -18.30
CA VAL A 964 1.39 35.27 -18.74
C VAL A 964 2.44 34.28 -18.23
N ALA A 965 3.03 33.51 -19.14
CA ALA A 965 4.06 32.53 -18.81
C ALA A 965 5.47 33.14 -18.94
N THR A 966 6.02 33.62 -17.82
CA THR A 966 7.42 34.05 -17.74
C THR A 966 8.31 32.86 -17.37
N VAL A 967 9.29 32.54 -18.21
CA VAL A 967 10.24 31.44 -18.02
C VAL A 967 11.64 32.03 -17.84
N THR A 968 12.15 32.03 -16.61
CA THR A 968 13.51 32.49 -16.32
C THR A 968 14.49 31.34 -16.45
N ALA A 969 15.38 31.42 -17.44
CA ALA A 969 16.42 30.43 -17.71
C ALA A 969 17.77 30.91 -17.15
N THR A 970 18.08 30.49 -15.93
CA THR A 970 19.38 30.76 -15.29
C THR A 970 20.42 29.75 -15.76
N GLN A 971 21.54 30.23 -16.33
CA GLN A 971 22.60 29.36 -16.83
C GLN A 971 23.94 29.65 -16.11
N TYR A 972 24.50 28.64 -15.45
CA TYR A 972 25.76 28.73 -14.70
C TYR A 972 26.93 28.27 -15.58
N ALA A 973 27.88 29.16 -15.84
CA ALA A 973 29.11 28.84 -16.56
C ALA A 973 30.26 28.65 -15.57
N ASN A 974 30.66 27.39 -15.32
CA ASN A 974 31.77 27.04 -14.44
C ASN A 974 33.01 26.64 -15.29
N PRO A 975 34.08 27.45 -15.33
CA PRO A 975 35.24 27.25 -16.21
C PRO A 975 36.23 26.17 -15.70
N GLY A 976 35.73 25.03 -15.22
CA GLY A 976 36.53 23.91 -14.70
C GLY A 976 36.74 22.78 -15.72
N CYS A 977 37.93 22.68 -16.33
CA CYS A 977 38.24 21.68 -17.36
C CYS A 977 38.20 20.22 -16.85
N ARG A 978 37.13 19.48 -17.18
CA ARG A 978 37.05 18.00 -17.06
C ARG A 978 36.58 17.32 -18.37
N GLY A 979 37.23 17.63 -19.50
CA GLY A 979 36.89 17.05 -20.82
C GLY A 979 37.90 16.01 -21.32
N ALA A 980 37.90 14.78 -20.77
CA ALA A 980 38.88 13.76 -21.17
C ALA A 980 38.52 12.27 -20.94
N ARG A 981 37.30 11.90 -20.51
CA ARG A 981 36.97 10.47 -20.21
C ARG A 981 35.64 9.96 -20.75
N ASP A 982 34.60 10.79 -20.79
CA ASP A 982 33.26 10.30 -21.12
C ASP A 982 32.97 10.40 -22.63
N CYS A 983 33.29 9.32 -23.34
CA CYS A 983 32.65 8.99 -24.61
C CYS A 983 31.46 8.07 -24.31
N PRO A 984 30.21 8.56 -24.27
CA PRO A 984 29.05 7.71 -24.07
C PRO A 984 28.85 6.73 -25.24
N PHE A 985 27.91 5.79 -25.04
CA PHE A 985 27.46 4.76 -26.00
C PHE A 985 28.42 3.57 -26.23
N ASP A 986 28.28 2.53 -25.38
CA ASP A 986 28.91 1.20 -25.54
C ASP A 986 28.18 0.32 -26.59
N GLY A 987 27.71 0.91 -27.71
CA GLY A 987 26.88 0.24 -28.72
C GLY A 987 27.15 0.69 -30.15
N VAL A 988 27.57 -0.24 -31.02
CA VAL A 988 27.89 0.03 -32.42
C VAL A 988 26.64 -0.12 -33.31
N ASN A 989 26.00 1.00 -33.64
CA ASN A 989 24.89 1.07 -34.60
C ASN A 989 25.30 1.85 -35.86
N LEU A 990 25.12 1.24 -37.04
CA LEU A 990 25.31 1.86 -38.37
C LEU A 990 24.44 1.17 -39.44
N TYR A 991 23.30 1.77 -39.80
CA TYR A 991 22.56 1.59 -41.06
C TYR A 991 21.67 2.85 -41.27
N GLN A 992 21.26 3.27 -42.47
CA GLN A 992 21.45 2.73 -43.82
C GLN A 992 21.67 3.89 -44.83
N CYS A 993 22.09 3.60 -46.06
CA CYS A 993 21.99 4.52 -47.19
C CYS A 993 21.37 3.84 -48.41
N PRO A 994 20.20 4.33 -48.85
CA PRO A 994 19.80 4.28 -50.25
C PRO A 994 19.42 5.69 -50.74
N GLY A 995 20.39 6.46 -51.25
CA GLY A 995 20.10 7.76 -51.89
C GLY A 995 20.81 9.00 -51.33
N GLY A 996 22.16 8.98 -51.26
CA GLY A 996 22.98 10.19 -51.36
C GLY A 996 23.27 11.01 -50.09
N GLY A 997 24.57 11.20 -49.81
CA GLY A 997 25.06 12.50 -49.33
C GLY A 997 25.36 12.70 -47.83
N GLY A 998 25.20 11.70 -46.95
CA GLY A 998 25.52 11.83 -45.53
C GLY A 998 26.88 11.24 -45.14
N LYS A 999 27.79 12.04 -44.56
CA LYS A 999 29.01 11.54 -43.90
C LYS A 999 28.70 11.19 -42.45
N LEU A 1000 28.83 9.90 -42.09
CA LEU A 1000 28.73 9.43 -40.71
C LEU A 1000 30.11 9.04 -40.17
N CYS A 1001 30.43 9.54 -38.99
CA CYS A 1001 31.63 9.20 -38.22
C CYS A 1001 31.26 8.24 -37.08
N THR A 1002 32.01 7.16 -36.91
CA THR A 1002 31.89 6.26 -35.76
C THR A 1002 33.18 6.27 -34.95
N CYS A 1003 33.06 6.50 -33.63
CA CYS A 1003 34.14 6.31 -32.68
C CYS A 1003 34.35 4.81 -32.44
N LEU A 1004 35.50 4.26 -32.84
CA LEU A 1004 35.80 2.84 -32.68
C LEU A 1004 36.84 2.58 -31.58
N ARG A 1005 36.46 1.75 -30.59
CA ARG A 1005 37.33 1.22 -29.53
C ARG A 1005 38.03 -0.09 -29.93
N GLU A 1006 37.65 -0.67 -31.08
CA GLU A 1006 38.18 -1.92 -31.66
C GLU A 1006 39.00 -1.71 -32.95
N ALA A 1007 39.67 -0.57 -33.08
CA ALA A 1007 40.86 -0.50 -33.95
C ALA A 1007 41.95 -1.43 -33.40
N ASP A 1008 42.77 -2.01 -34.28
CA ASP A 1008 43.75 -3.04 -33.93
C ASP A 1008 44.64 -2.59 -32.74
N ARG A 1009 44.70 -3.39 -31.66
CA ARG A 1009 45.18 -2.93 -30.32
C ARG A 1009 46.66 -2.52 -30.30
N ASN A 1010 47.41 -2.86 -31.34
CA ASN A 1010 48.83 -2.56 -31.54
C ASN A 1010 49.05 -1.18 -32.24
N LEU A 1011 48.19 -0.20 -31.96
CA LEU A 1011 48.53 1.21 -32.13
C LEU A 1011 49.26 1.66 -30.87
N ASP A 1012 50.56 1.92 -30.99
CA ASP A 1012 51.50 2.10 -29.87
C ASP A 1012 51.23 3.33 -28.98
N GLU A 1013 50.37 4.25 -29.41
CA GLU A 1013 49.94 5.41 -28.62
C GLU A 1013 48.48 5.27 -28.14
N PRO A 1014 48.20 5.29 -26.82
CA PRO A 1014 46.84 5.22 -26.28
C PRO A 1014 45.91 6.33 -26.78
N SER A 1015 46.44 7.50 -27.14
CA SER A 1015 45.69 8.62 -27.73
C SER A 1015 45.03 8.28 -29.07
N ARG A 1016 45.55 7.29 -29.82
CA ARG A 1016 45.02 6.86 -31.11
C ARG A 1016 43.96 5.75 -31.02
N ARG A 1017 43.44 5.47 -29.81
CA ARG A 1017 42.39 4.45 -29.56
C ARG A 1017 40.96 4.99 -29.65
N HIS A 1018 40.82 6.29 -29.96
CA HIS A 1018 39.54 6.96 -30.17
C HIS A 1018 39.63 7.79 -31.45
N VAL A 1019 39.33 7.20 -32.60
CA VAL A 1019 39.42 7.88 -33.90
C VAL A 1019 38.11 7.72 -34.67
N CYS A 1020 37.63 8.82 -35.24
CA CYS A 1020 36.54 8.83 -36.20
C CYS A 1020 37.06 8.37 -37.57
N VAL A 1021 36.49 7.28 -38.08
CA VAL A 1021 36.74 6.80 -39.45
C VAL A 1021 35.58 7.20 -40.37
N GLU A 1022 35.91 7.57 -41.60
CA GLU A 1022 34.91 7.91 -42.63
C GLU A 1022 34.32 6.64 -43.23
N SER A 1023 33.00 6.45 -43.09
CA SER A 1023 32.30 5.29 -43.65
C SER A 1023 32.23 5.36 -45.18
N LYS A 1024 32.86 4.40 -45.85
CA LYS A 1024 32.75 4.16 -47.30
C LYS A 1024 31.88 2.95 -47.60
N GLY A 1025 31.24 2.94 -48.77
CA GLY A 1025 30.52 1.78 -49.27
C GLY A 1025 31.43 0.56 -49.36
N CYS A 1026 31.02 -0.58 -48.79
CA CYS A 1026 31.88 -1.76 -48.58
C CYS A 1026 32.59 -2.29 -49.84
N ASN A 1027 32.07 -2.04 -51.04
CA ASN A 1027 32.66 -2.51 -52.29
C ASN A 1027 33.87 -1.66 -52.74
N GLU A 1028 34.13 -0.50 -52.12
CA GLU A 1028 35.25 0.38 -52.42
C GLU A 1028 36.46 0.20 -51.49
N VAL A 1029 36.38 -0.71 -50.51
CA VAL A 1029 37.31 -0.76 -49.37
C VAL A 1029 38.21 -1.99 -49.42
N ARG A 1030 39.52 -1.80 -49.27
CA ARG A 1030 40.49 -2.90 -49.20
C ARG A 1030 40.34 -3.69 -47.89
N THR A 1031 40.30 -5.02 -47.98
CA THR A 1031 40.44 -5.91 -46.82
C THR A 1031 41.86 -5.93 -46.28
N CYS A 1032 42.02 -6.09 -44.97
CA CYS A 1032 43.30 -6.04 -44.28
C CYS A 1032 43.43 -7.15 -43.23
N THR A 1033 44.66 -7.46 -42.83
CA THR A 1033 44.93 -8.32 -41.66
C THR A 1033 45.25 -7.49 -40.43
N SER A 1034 46.06 -6.44 -40.58
CA SER A 1034 46.47 -5.49 -39.52
C SER A 1034 46.51 -4.05 -40.05
N SER A 1035 46.56 -3.05 -39.16
CA SER A 1035 46.67 -1.64 -39.58
C SER A 1035 47.94 -1.33 -40.38
N SER A 1036 49.01 -2.11 -40.20
CA SER A 1036 50.25 -2.03 -41.01
C SER A 1036 50.09 -2.53 -42.46
N SER A 1037 48.96 -3.15 -42.81
CA SER A 1037 48.60 -3.51 -44.20
C SER A 1037 47.74 -2.46 -44.90
N CYS A 1038 47.41 -1.34 -44.24
CA CYS A 1038 46.67 -0.21 -44.79
C CYS A 1038 47.59 0.93 -45.26
N SER A 1039 47.07 1.89 -46.03
CA SER A 1039 47.86 3.05 -46.45
C SER A 1039 47.99 4.10 -45.33
N ALA A 1040 48.99 4.97 -45.41
CA ALA A 1040 49.22 6.02 -44.43
C ALA A 1040 47.97 6.93 -44.27
N GLY A 1041 47.47 7.04 -43.04
CA GLY A 1041 46.21 7.74 -42.73
C GLY A 1041 44.96 6.84 -42.72
N GLU A 1042 45.12 5.52 -42.86
CA GLU A 1042 44.07 4.52 -42.69
C GLU A 1042 44.37 3.59 -41.50
N ALA A 1043 43.34 2.95 -40.93
CA ALA A 1043 43.46 1.89 -39.93
C ALA A 1043 42.64 0.66 -40.34
N CYS A 1044 43.11 -0.52 -39.91
CA CYS A 1044 42.40 -1.78 -40.13
C CYS A 1044 41.36 -1.98 -39.02
N VAL A 1045 40.09 -2.06 -39.41
CA VAL A 1045 38.95 -2.16 -38.49
C VAL A 1045 38.00 -3.28 -38.91
N TRP A 1046 37.34 -3.92 -37.95
CA TRP A 1046 36.26 -4.86 -38.24
C TRP A 1046 34.99 -4.11 -38.64
N ASN A 1047 34.41 -4.46 -39.78
CA ASN A 1047 33.13 -3.93 -40.24
C ASN A 1047 32.20 -5.08 -40.70
N TYR A 1048 30.88 -4.82 -40.69
CA TYR A 1048 29.87 -5.71 -41.26
C TYR A 1048 29.46 -5.18 -42.63
N CYS A 1049 29.81 -5.91 -43.69
CA CYS A 1049 29.39 -5.57 -45.04
C CYS A 1049 28.04 -6.22 -45.37
N CYS A 1050 27.41 -5.82 -46.49
CA CYS A 1050 26.00 -6.11 -46.80
C CYS A 1050 25.63 -7.62 -46.86
N GLU A 1051 26.61 -8.52 -46.99
CA GLU A 1051 26.48 -9.98 -46.86
C GLU A 1051 26.32 -10.47 -45.39
N ARG A 1052 26.22 -9.55 -44.42
CA ARG A 1052 26.20 -9.78 -42.95
C ARG A 1052 27.45 -10.45 -42.35
N GLN A 1053 28.47 -10.78 -43.15
CA GLN A 1053 29.75 -11.28 -42.64
C GLN A 1053 30.63 -10.15 -42.08
N ARG A 1054 31.20 -10.37 -40.88
CA ARG A 1054 32.20 -9.49 -40.25
C ARG A 1054 33.56 -9.70 -40.93
N ARG A 1055 34.14 -8.66 -41.54
CA ARG A 1055 35.47 -8.70 -42.19
C ARG A 1055 36.32 -7.50 -41.75
N ARG A 1056 37.65 -7.61 -41.85
CA ARG A 1056 38.60 -6.51 -41.56
C ARG A 1056 38.86 -5.68 -42.81
N ILE A 1057 38.70 -4.36 -42.74
CA ILE A 1057 38.91 -3.42 -43.86
C ILE A 1057 39.67 -2.15 -43.44
N CYS A 1058 40.38 -1.52 -44.38
CA CYS A 1058 41.11 -0.27 -44.17
C CYS A 1058 40.20 0.95 -44.34
N LEU A 1059 39.94 1.70 -43.26
CA LEU A 1059 39.19 2.97 -43.34
C LEU A 1059 40.08 4.17 -42.98
N LYS A 1060 39.84 5.30 -43.66
CA LYS A 1060 40.63 6.53 -43.53
C LYS A 1060 40.17 7.36 -42.32
N PHE A 1061 41.12 8.00 -41.64
CA PHE A 1061 40.86 8.91 -40.53
C PHE A 1061 40.17 10.20 -41.01
N ALA A 1062 39.14 10.64 -40.28
CA ALA A 1062 38.45 11.91 -40.56
C ALA A 1062 39.30 13.11 -40.10
N PRO A 1063 39.51 14.17 -40.93
CA PRO A 1063 40.39 15.31 -40.57
C PRO A 1063 39.86 16.25 -39.47
N LEU A 1064 38.63 16.06 -38.99
CA LEU A 1064 38.02 16.86 -37.93
C LEU A 1064 37.84 15.97 -36.69
N ALA A 1065 38.91 15.88 -35.90
CA ALA A 1065 38.97 15.08 -34.68
C ALA A 1065 38.51 15.87 -33.45
N CYS A 1066 38.03 15.17 -32.42
CA CYS A 1066 37.61 15.74 -31.16
C CYS A 1066 38.77 16.48 -30.45
N GLY A 1067 38.55 17.72 -30.03
CA GLY A 1067 39.46 18.47 -29.16
C GLY A 1067 40.43 19.41 -29.90
N ASN A 1068 39.96 20.60 -30.26
CA ASN A 1068 40.81 21.76 -30.52
C ASN A 1068 40.12 23.04 -30.01
N PRO A 1069 40.67 23.75 -29.00
CA PRO A 1069 40.03 24.90 -28.37
C PRO A 1069 40.25 26.25 -29.09
N THR A 1070 40.94 26.28 -30.23
CA THR A 1070 41.29 27.54 -30.92
C THR A 1070 40.80 27.60 -32.38
N LEU A 1071 39.55 28.07 -32.56
CA LEU A 1071 39.01 28.60 -33.83
C LEU A 1071 38.14 29.84 -33.54
N PRO A 1072 38.16 30.91 -34.36
CA PRO A 1072 37.62 32.21 -33.93
C PRO A 1072 36.16 32.46 -34.31
N ARG A 1073 35.34 32.85 -33.32
CA ARG A 1073 34.10 33.68 -33.26
C ARG A 1073 33.10 33.84 -34.45
N ASN A 1074 33.41 33.54 -35.71
CA ASN A 1074 32.68 34.07 -36.87
C ASN A 1074 31.96 33.00 -37.73
N ILE A 1075 31.28 32.02 -37.12
CA ILE A 1075 30.40 31.07 -37.85
C ILE A 1075 29.10 30.79 -37.06
N PHE A 1076 28.50 31.84 -36.47
CA PHE A 1076 27.18 31.78 -35.83
C PHE A 1076 26.29 33.00 -36.17
N GLU A 1077 26.51 33.55 -37.36
CA GLU A 1077 25.49 34.32 -38.08
C GLU A 1077 25.11 33.51 -39.34
N GLU A 1078 23.90 33.69 -39.85
CA GLU A 1078 23.32 32.96 -41.01
C GLU A 1078 23.01 31.45 -40.86
N ARG A 1079 22.19 31.07 -39.87
CA ARG A 1079 20.91 30.34 -40.11
C ARG A 1079 20.04 30.34 -38.84
N ARG A 1080 18.72 30.43 -39.02
CA ARG A 1080 17.76 30.63 -37.91
C ARG A 1080 17.28 29.31 -37.32
N GLU A 1081 17.31 29.18 -36.00
CA GLU A 1081 16.56 28.17 -35.26
C GLU A 1081 15.07 28.57 -35.20
N VAL A 1082 14.27 28.13 -36.19
CA VAL A 1082 12.82 28.36 -36.23
C VAL A 1082 12.03 27.07 -36.49
N ASP A 1083 12.56 26.15 -37.30
CA ASP A 1083 11.76 25.02 -37.81
C ASP A 1083 11.64 23.83 -36.84
N VAL A 1084 12.63 23.58 -35.97
CA VAL A 1084 12.63 22.43 -35.03
C VAL A 1084 11.51 22.53 -33.98
N LEU A 1085 11.15 23.74 -33.56
CA LEU A 1085 10.04 23.99 -32.63
C LEU A 1085 8.66 23.85 -33.29
N ARG A 1086 8.58 23.77 -34.63
CA ARG A 1086 7.31 23.74 -35.36
C ARG A 1086 6.77 22.32 -35.53
N GLU A 1087 7.62 21.36 -35.89
CA GLU A 1087 7.20 19.97 -36.12
C GLU A 1087 6.70 19.27 -34.83
N THR A 1088 7.12 19.73 -33.65
CA THR A 1088 6.71 19.15 -32.36
C THR A 1088 5.33 19.63 -31.89
N ILE A 1089 4.74 20.67 -32.50
CA ILE A 1089 3.48 21.28 -32.06
C ILE A 1089 2.30 21.00 -33.02
N GLU A 1090 2.54 20.81 -34.32
CA GLU A 1090 1.48 20.50 -35.31
C GLU A 1090 1.13 18.99 -35.36
N GLY A 1091 0.88 18.37 -34.20
CA GLY A 1091 0.55 16.94 -34.09
C GLY A 1091 -0.82 16.57 -34.67
N ARG A 1092 -0.85 15.86 -35.81
CA ARG A 1092 -2.06 15.20 -36.34
C ARG A 1092 -2.19 13.77 -35.80
N CYS A 1093 -3.19 13.52 -34.97
CA CYS A 1093 -3.54 12.16 -34.56
C CYS A 1093 -4.27 11.41 -35.69
N VAL A 1094 -3.70 10.31 -36.19
CA VAL A 1094 -4.38 9.31 -37.04
C VAL A 1094 -3.75 7.92 -36.80
N GLY A 1095 -4.47 7.01 -36.12
CA GLY A 1095 -4.22 5.55 -36.05
C GLY A 1095 -2.88 5.05 -35.45
N GLU A 1096 -2.84 4.10 -34.52
CA GLU A 1096 -3.88 3.31 -33.84
C GLU A 1096 -3.72 3.39 -32.32
#